data_AF-A0A1H5RMB0-F1
#
_entry.id   AF-A0A1H5RMB0-F1
#
_cell.length_a   1.000
_cell.length_b   1.000
_cell.length_c   1.000
_cell.angle_alpha   90.00
_cell.angle_beta   90.00
_cell.angle_gamma   90.00
#
_symmetry.space_group_name_H-M   'P 1'
#
loop_
_entity.id
_entity.type
_entity.pdbx_description
1 polymer ?
#
loop_
_entity_poly.entity_id
_entity_poly.type
_entity_poly.pdbx_seq_one_letter_code
_entity_poly.pdbx_strand_id
1 'polypeptide(L)'
;MPIDGMELQKEKKPFEIKVTQDAEDVSGNLDVKEKIGNPYDLQKKKRPSTDDDIVHEKKWVSDSLKKMEEEDEKRKKEEKARRERSKNLQEQDEKERLKLFVEDAIDISKDRLEVKVPLKTVLDFSYGKKFTDRIDKSKRQKAQNNKNSRLYHKLVTAKALEDKLSDIYETQFARCNEMAKEVKGNIDSFDFSDLCSFMGKDKFKNIDLLKLFLGGRDENDNPQTDEFHARLALVEMANQILGFNFDGIALNTDNDIVASADKLETMSVQVAAFERISAKYKLFENIDPAKVSAIESKLASLRPLLTYYSIRKQIIGNKEYKNHYNDELSMDISGAKTKEQKELAKLLMSSYVVGKNMFIASKNTKQAEKMKNLQFKNTSANEAYNQIVNEFALNNQKNYSKELKDNYTSTESLGALALQMKQAGINEEVKIDAPIENNVQARAHSQKMNAYSYIEAPLRSMLTSDELIPLKGTREMATLKKNIAAISAFASNTMPPIKLDAQGNIDGENEKKVQGEIDAVCTTMVMLYSKLTDSIDKFIKKYGSAYTELSEMLTELSKSVAEERESFRQKTIEYREVVSIDQQLSKKPITVLDTIRYNRGAFYDLDNDKNLTVEVGGAVSSIVYKITRKVPKTKENPEGKEIVYFREKDEVPSENNIKLVDSALAGFELSEKLKETLEDALDNISNNLNKIKTLFGKLNEYKANKEMTIEEKIEKLKYYIKDMTDKKLNISENEYEAVWNAVLKYQHLMTSREIASQMDESPKIKCGKNLSDRNVATSRLATLLGMQAMICDSRTATIRMNGKLVKGNLMDNTGGSSTSTKNVAYSPEAIAQIFQMQVFDFICGQTDRHFGNFHGVIENGKFTQIRCLDNDLAFGRLKAADIDGKYFNRIKPVDSIAISGLSASFINKIMAMDRPYMEQILGDIIDAEEMDALMDRLNCVKNHIVNYAENHKAVAEWDSEKKLFSFKGATKDDQLRQILAVKAYVNRADQNYQMLENICCFFRENIEFTDLDSMEKKRRRELQNAGNK
;
A
#
# COMPACT_ATOMS: atom_id res chain seq x y z
N MET A 1 12.31 -28.51 68.63
CA MET A 1 13.38 -28.29 69.63
C MET A 1 14.72 -28.48 68.95
N PRO A 2 15.76 -27.66 69.21
CA PRO A 2 15.82 -26.32 69.83
C PRO A 2 16.43 -25.26 68.84
N ILE A 3 16.22 -23.93 68.88
CA ILE A 3 16.36 -22.85 69.90
C ILE A 3 17.83 -22.73 70.38
N ASP A 4 18.61 -21.64 70.21
CA ASP A 4 18.68 -20.30 70.87
C ASP A 4 19.90 -19.55 70.25
N GLY A 5 20.13 -18.22 70.32
CA GLY A 5 19.59 -17.09 71.12
C GLY A 5 19.92 -15.73 70.44
N MET A 6 19.17 -14.64 70.67
CA MET A 6 19.27 -13.62 71.76
C MET A 6 20.60 -12.81 71.74
N GLU A 7 20.69 -11.47 71.87
CA GLU A 7 19.74 -10.34 72.09
C GLU A 7 20.51 -8.97 72.05
N LEU A 8 19.77 -7.83 72.02
CA LEU A 8 20.09 -6.41 72.38
C LEU A 8 20.81 -5.55 71.30
N GLN A 9 20.45 -4.29 70.97
CA GLN A 9 19.64 -3.22 71.59
C GLN A 9 19.25 -2.09 70.58
N LYS A 10 18.05 -1.51 70.79
CA LYS A 10 17.63 -0.08 70.73
C LYS A 10 17.74 0.81 69.46
N GLU A 11 16.54 1.34 69.15
CA GLU A 11 16.16 2.76 68.98
C GLU A 11 15.77 3.32 67.60
N LYS A 12 14.72 4.17 67.70
CA LYS A 12 13.88 4.77 66.67
C LYS A 12 14.51 6.05 66.12
N LYS A 13 14.29 6.34 64.83
CA LYS A 13 13.52 7.51 64.31
C LYS A 13 13.86 7.79 62.83
N PRO A 14 12.87 8.28 62.05
CA PRO A 14 13.09 8.84 60.72
C PRO A 14 13.47 10.33 60.83
N PHE A 15 14.23 10.83 59.86
CA PHE A 15 14.66 12.22 59.80
C PHE A 15 13.91 12.99 58.71
N GLU A 16 13.33 14.10 59.16
CA GLU A 16 12.73 15.19 58.43
C GLU A 16 13.75 16.32 58.20
N ILE A 17 13.57 17.02 57.07
CA ILE A 17 13.60 18.49 56.88
C ILE A 17 14.90 19.29 57.20
N LYS A 18 15.33 20.09 56.22
CA LYS A 18 15.43 21.58 56.22
C LYS A 18 16.09 22.01 54.91
N VAL A 19 15.70 23.09 54.23
CA VAL A 19 15.88 24.52 54.57
C VAL A 19 15.00 25.33 53.58
N THR A 20 13.91 26.00 54.03
CA THR A 20 13.73 27.45 54.36
C THR A 20 13.61 28.38 53.13
N GLN A 21 12.97 29.57 53.09
CA GLN A 21 12.16 30.47 53.96
C GLN A 21 11.74 31.65 53.03
N ASP A 22 10.57 32.29 53.10
CA ASP A 22 10.07 33.38 53.99
C ASP A 22 8.79 33.94 53.32
N ALA A 23 7.78 34.60 53.92
CA ALA A 23 7.45 35.07 55.26
C ALA A 23 5.94 35.45 55.33
N GLU A 24 5.36 35.43 56.56
CA GLU A 24 4.35 36.33 57.20
C GLU A 24 2.96 36.55 56.50
N ASP A 25 1.76 36.58 57.14
CA ASP A 25 1.38 37.13 58.45
C ASP A 25 -0.10 36.78 58.88
N VAL A 26 -0.32 36.71 60.21
CA VAL A 26 -1.51 36.94 61.09
C VAL A 26 -2.92 36.26 60.92
N SER A 27 -3.13 35.23 61.75
CA SER A 27 -4.22 34.85 62.73
C SER A 27 -5.70 35.31 62.68
N GLY A 28 -6.60 34.38 63.08
CA GLY A 28 -7.88 34.66 63.79
C GLY A 28 -8.81 33.43 64.05
N ASN A 29 -8.62 32.73 65.18
CA ASN A 29 -9.37 31.55 65.69
C ASN A 29 -10.69 31.91 66.40
N LEU A 30 -11.63 30.95 66.57
CA LEU A 30 -11.89 30.27 67.87
C LEU A 30 -13.02 29.23 67.86
N ASP A 31 -12.88 28.32 68.82
CA ASP A 31 -13.41 26.97 69.00
C ASP A 31 -14.44 26.90 70.15
N VAL A 32 -15.04 25.73 70.36
CA VAL A 32 -15.11 24.98 71.64
C VAL A 32 -16.42 24.18 71.79
N LYS A 33 -16.25 22.86 71.94
CA LYS A 33 -17.09 21.97 72.78
C LYS A 33 -16.40 21.77 74.14
N GLU A 34 -17.11 22.03 75.25
CA GLU A 34 -17.16 21.27 76.53
C GLU A 34 -17.49 22.13 77.75
N LYS A 35 -18.58 21.78 78.47
CA LYS A 35 -18.61 21.50 79.94
C LYS A 35 -20.05 21.16 80.42
N ILE A 36 -20.24 19.92 80.90
CA ILE A 36 -20.92 19.43 82.15
C ILE A 36 -22.40 19.85 82.37
N GLY A 37 -23.38 19.02 82.77
CA GLY A 37 -23.44 17.65 83.33
C GLY A 37 -24.90 17.25 83.72
N ASN A 38 -25.07 16.02 84.21
CA ASN A 38 -26.31 15.42 84.79
C ASN A 38 -26.34 15.69 86.31
N PRO A 39 -27.47 15.91 87.05
CA PRO A 39 -28.45 14.85 87.40
C PRO A 39 -29.92 15.30 87.71
N TYR A 40 -30.85 14.33 87.69
CA TYR A 40 -32.11 14.22 88.48
C TYR A 40 -33.19 15.35 88.51
N ASP A 41 -34.43 14.88 88.25
CA ASP A 41 -35.72 15.26 88.86
C ASP A 41 -36.33 16.67 88.66
N LEU A 42 -37.50 16.73 88.01
CA LEU A 42 -38.79 17.03 88.65
C LEU A 42 -39.95 17.14 87.63
N GLN A 43 -40.81 16.13 87.66
CA GLN A 43 -42.28 16.21 87.73
C GLN A 43 -43.10 17.15 86.82
N LYS A 44 -44.06 16.49 86.14
CA LYS A 44 -45.49 16.87 85.97
C LYS A 44 -45.82 18.37 85.82
N LYS A 45 -46.44 18.72 84.68
CA LYS A 45 -47.67 19.55 84.70
C LYS A 45 -48.56 19.28 83.49
N LYS A 46 -49.85 19.08 83.81
CA LYS A 46 -50.99 18.89 82.91
C LYS A 46 -51.26 20.18 82.08
N ARG A 47 -51.83 19.97 80.89
CA ARG A 47 -52.86 20.75 80.13
C ARG A 47 -53.43 22.03 80.82
N PRO A 48 -53.89 23.08 80.08
CA PRO A 48 -54.79 22.91 78.92
C PRO A 48 -54.68 23.90 77.74
N SER A 49 -55.37 23.48 76.69
CA SER A 49 -55.89 24.15 75.49
C SER A 49 -56.13 25.66 75.50
N THR A 50 -55.94 26.27 74.33
CA THR A 50 -57.00 27.00 73.60
C THR A 50 -56.76 26.89 72.08
N ASP A 51 -57.82 26.60 71.32
CA ASP A 51 -57.80 26.35 69.86
C ASP A 51 -57.36 27.55 69.00
N ASP A 52 -57.15 28.72 69.58
CA ASP A 52 -56.77 29.93 68.86
C ASP A 52 -55.27 29.99 68.49
N ASP A 53 -54.38 29.35 69.27
CA ASP A 53 -52.94 29.40 69.00
C ASP A 53 -52.55 28.56 67.78
N ILE A 54 -53.29 27.47 67.51
CA ILE A 54 -53.04 26.59 66.35
C ILE A 54 -53.38 27.28 65.02
N VAL A 55 -54.38 28.18 65.02
CA VAL A 55 -54.77 28.94 63.81
C VAL A 55 -53.73 30.04 63.52
N HIS A 56 -53.22 30.69 64.56
CA HIS A 56 -52.22 31.76 64.40
C HIS A 56 -50.86 31.22 63.96
N GLU A 57 -50.45 30.06 64.50
CA GLU A 57 -49.19 29.40 64.15
C GLU A 57 -49.23 28.80 62.73
N LYS A 58 -50.36 28.19 62.31
CA LYS A 58 -50.51 27.70 60.92
C LYS A 58 -50.51 28.81 59.89
N LYS A 59 -51.11 29.98 60.21
CA LYS A 59 -51.08 31.13 59.30
C LYS A 59 -49.68 31.74 59.20
N TRP A 60 -48.97 31.85 60.32
CA TRP A 60 -47.59 32.37 60.34
C TRP A 60 -46.60 31.45 59.59
N VAL A 61 -46.71 30.13 59.76
CA VAL A 61 -45.89 29.15 59.02
C VAL A 61 -46.21 29.19 57.53
N SER A 62 -47.49 29.29 57.14
CA SER A 62 -47.90 29.40 55.74
C SER A 62 -47.40 30.70 55.10
N ASP A 63 -47.53 31.83 55.78
CA ASP A 63 -47.08 33.14 55.27
C ASP A 63 -45.54 33.20 55.19
N SER A 64 -44.84 32.57 56.14
CA SER A 64 -43.37 32.48 56.13
C SER A 64 -42.86 31.56 55.02
N LEU A 65 -43.50 30.41 54.79
CA LEU A 65 -43.17 29.51 53.67
C LEU A 65 -43.35 30.20 52.33
N LYS A 66 -44.45 30.94 52.16
CA LYS A 66 -44.74 31.68 50.93
C LYS A 66 -43.71 32.78 50.67
N LYS A 67 -43.30 33.51 51.72
CA LYS A 67 -42.21 34.48 51.63
C LYS A 67 -40.87 33.83 51.27
N MET A 68 -40.60 32.65 51.81
CA MET A 68 -39.37 31.91 51.54
C MET A 68 -39.34 31.39 50.09
N GLU A 69 -40.48 30.90 49.58
CA GLU A 69 -40.62 30.50 48.17
C GLU A 69 -40.46 31.69 47.21
N GLU A 70 -41.06 32.84 47.53
CA GLU A 70 -40.90 34.07 46.75
C GLU A 70 -39.44 34.58 46.75
N GLU A 71 -38.74 34.49 47.88
CA GLU A 71 -37.33 34.84 47.97
C GLU A 71 -36.42 33.84 47.25
N ASP A 72 -36.74 32.54 47.28
CA ASP A 72 -35.96 31.49 46.62
C ASP A 72 -36.16 31.57 45.08
N GLU A 73 -37.37 31.90 44.62
CA GLU A 73 -37.63 32.24 43.22
C GLU A 73 -36.85 33.50 42.78
N LYS A 74 -36.81 34.52 43.64
CA LYS A 74 -36.07 35.74 43.36
C LYS A 74 -34.55 35.48 43.30
N ARG A 75 -34.01 34.67 44.21
CA ARG A 75 -32.59 34.24 44.17
C ARG A 75 -32.29 33.42 42.93
N LYS A 76 -33.16 32.49 42.53
CA LYS A 76 -32.99 31.72 41.29
C LYS A 76 -33.00 32.61 40.05
N LYS A 77 -33.89 33.60 39.99
CA LYS A 77 -33.94 34.61 38.90
C LYS A 77 -32.68 35.48 38.88
N GLU A 78 -32.21 35.94 40.03
CA GLU A 78 -30.99 36.75 40.15
C GLU A 78 -29.71 35.94 39.82
N GLU A 79 -29.62 34.68 40.25
CA GLU A 79 -28.49 33.81 39.95
C GLU A 79 -28.44 33.45 38.46
N LYS A 80 -29.60 33.19 37.83
CA LYS A 80 -29.70 33.00 36.39
C LYS A 80 -29.24 34.25 35.64
N ALA A 81 -29.71 35.43 36.04
CA ALA A 81 -29.30 36.70 35.43
C ALA A 81 -27.81 37.03 35.65
N ARG A 82 -27.22 36.57 36.77
CA ARG A 82 -25.77 36.72 37.05
C ARG A 82 -24.93 35.78 36.19
N ARG A 83 -25.35 34.52 36.00
CA ARG A 83 -24.69 33.57 35.08
C ARG A 83 -24.73 34.08 33.64
N GLU A 84 -25.88 34.62 33.22
CA GLU A 84 -26.06 35.18 31.87
C GLU A 84 -25.21 36.44 31.66
N ARG A 85 -25.10 37.32 32.65
CA ARG A 85 -24.15 38.46 32.61
C ARG A 85 -22.69 38.02 32.56
N SER A 86 -22.30 36.99 33.33
CA SER A 86 -20.94 36.45 33.31
C SER A 86 -20.57 35.85 31.96
N LYS A 87 -21.50 35.12 31.33
CA LYS A 87 -21.34 34.55 29.99
C LYS A 87 -21.16 35.64 28.94
N ASN A 88 -22.02 36.66 28.96
CA ASN A 88 -21.91 37.81 28.05
C ASN A 88 -20.58 38.57 28.22
N LEU A 89 -20.06 38.69 29.45
CA LEU A 89 -18.77 39.34 29.71
C LEU A 89 -17.60 38.53 29.15
N GLN A 90 -17.63 37.20 29.30
CA GLN A 90 -16.61 36.30 28.73
C GLN A 90 -16.63 36.33 27.20
N GLU A 91 -17.82 36.27 26.58
CA GLU A 91 -17.96 36.38 25.13
C GLU A 91 -17.46 37.74 24.59
N GLN A 92 -17.60 38.81 25.38
CA GLN A 92 -17.09 40.13 25.02
C GLN A 92 -15.55 40.22 25.14
N ASP A 93 -14.97 39.68 26.22
CA ASP A 93 -13.51 39.62 26.43
C ASP A 93 -12.82 38.74 25.36
N GLU A 94 -13.41 37.60 25.01
CA GLU A 94 -12.90 36.72 23.94
C GLU A 94 -12.91 37.42 22.56
N LYS A 95 -13.97 38.16 22.24
CA LYS A 95 -14.05 38.94 21.00
C LYS A 95 -13.00 40.04 20.94
N GLU A 96 -12.74 40.71 22.05
CA GLU A 96 -11.75 41.78 22.14
C GLU A 96 -10.31 41.24 22.05
N ARG A 97 -10.03 40.09 22.69
CA ARG A 97 -8.75 39.38 22.56
C ARG A 97 -8.49 38.84 21.16
N LEU A 98 -9.52 38.30 20.49
CA LEU A 98 -9.40 37.84 19.10
C LEU A 98 -8.98 39.00 18.20
N LYS A 99 -9.64 40.14 18.36
CA LYS A 99 -9.37 41.34 17.56
C LYS A 99 -7.91 41.76 17.70
N LEU A 100 -7.41 41.89 18.93
CA LEU A 100 -6.02 42.26 19.20
C LEU A 100 -5.02 41.23 18.61
N PHE A 101 -5.28 39.94 18.79
CA PHE A 101 -4.39 38.89 18.27
C PHE A 101 -4.32 38.89 16.75
N VAL A 102 -5.47 38.96 16.07
CA VAL A 102 -5.54 38.99 14.60
C VAL A 102 -4.86 40.27 14.08
N GLU A 103 -5.08 41.39 14.75
CA GLU A 103 -4.41 42.65 14.45
C GLU A 103 -2.90 42.60 14.66
N ASP A 104 -2.35 41.81 15.58
CA ASP A 104 -0.89 41.73 15.75
C ASP A 104 -0.23 40.67 14.86
N ALA A 105 -0.92 39.55 14.58
CA ALA A 105 -0.35 38.38 13.92
C ALA A 105 -0.24 38.48 12.38
N ILE A 106 -1.02 39.34 11.73
CA ILE A 106 -0.92 39.54 10.28
C ILE A 106 0.32 40.39 9.95
N ASP A 107 1.31 39.78 9.30
CA ASP A 107 2.57 40.43 8.94
C ASP A 107 2.51 41.03 7.52
N ILE A 108 2.63 42.37 7.46
CA ILE A 108 2.51 43.18 6.25
C ILE A 108 3.86 43.82 5.88
N SER A 109 4.94 43.06 6.00
CA SER A 109 6.23 43.49 5.52
C SER A 109 6.15 43.91 4.03
N LYS A 110 6.85 45.00 3.66
CA LYS A 110 6.70 45.62 2.33
C LYS A 110 7.07 44.68 1.18
N ASP A 111 8.02 43.79 1.40
CA ASP A 111 8.47 42.75 0.45
C ASP A 111 7.39 41.69 0.16
N ARG A 112 6.47 41.43 1.09
CA ARG A 112 5.33 40.51 0.90
C ARG A 112 4.24 41.08 0.00
N LEU A 113 4.15 42.40 -0.15
CA LEU A 113 3.08 43.03 -0.92
C LEU A 113 3.34 43.05 -2.43
N GLU A 114 4.60 42.96 -2.86
CA GLU A 114 4.94 43.01 -4.28
C GLU A 114 4.63 41.69 -5.00
N VAL A 115 4.10 41.79 -6.22
CA VAL A 115 3.92 40.67 -7.14
C VAL A 115 4.67 41.01 -8.42
N LYS A 116 5.83 40.38 -8.62
CA LYS A 116 6.62 40.56 -9.84
C LYS A 116 6.04 39.68 -10.96
N VAL A 117 5.28 40.29 -11.86
CA VAL A 117 4.77 39.60 -13.05
C VAL A 117 5.89 39.42 -14.07
N PRO A 118 6.00 38.25 -14.73
CA PRO A 118 7.04 38.01 -15.74
C PRO A 118 6.98 39.04 -16.88
N LEU A 119 8.11 39.71 -17.15
CA LEU A 119 8.20 40.85 -18.10
C LEU A 119 7.98 40.48 -19.56
N LYS A 120 8.13 39.20 -19.89
CA LYS A 120 7.79 38.65 -21.19
C LYS A 120 6.66 37.64 -20.93
N THR A 121 5.57 37.79 -21.66
CA THR A 121 4.49 36.83 -21.73
C THR A 121 4.07 36.87 -23.18
N VAL A 122 4.24 35.79 -23.95
CA VAL A 122 3.79 35.78 -25.34
C VAL A 122 2.31 35.48 -25.30
N LEU A 123 1.51 36.53 -25.19
CA LEU A 123 0.10 36.48 -25.58
C LEU A 123 0.10 36.37 -27.11
N ASP A 124 0.29 35.14 -27.57
CA ASP A 124 0.65 34.85 -28.94
C ASP A 124 -0.53 35.20 -29.87
N PHE A 125 -0.31 36.17 -30.76
CA PHE A 125 -1.23 36.48 -31.85
C PHE A 125 -1.01 35.55 -33.05
N SER A 126 -0.26 34.45 -32.89
CA SER A 126 -0.01 33.47 -33.96
C SER A 126 -1.25 32.70 -34.39
N TYR A 127 -2.43 33.01 -33.85
CA TYR A 127 -3.68 32.40 -34.26
C TYR A 127 -4.18 32.94 -35.60
N GLY A 128 -4.75 32.06 -36.41
CA GLY A 128 -5.36 32.39 -37.69
C GLY A 128 -6.56 33.33 -37.58
N LYS A 129 -6.87 34.01 -38.69
CA LYS A 129 -8.06 34.90 -38.79
C LYS A 129 -9.39 34.13 -38.76
N LYS A 130 -9.38 32.84 -39.09
CA LYS A 130 -10.54 31.94 -39.12
C LYS A 130 -10.08 30.52 -38.79
N PHE A 131 -10.96 29.68 -38.28
CA PHE A 131 -10.72 28.24 -38.17
C PHE A 131 -10.60 27.64 -39.58
N THR A 132 -9.48 26.99 -39.87
CA THR A 132 -9.23 26.40 -41.18
C THR A 132 -8.48 25.08 -41.07
N ASP A 133 -8.92 24.09 -41.84
CA ASP A 133 -8.21 22.83 -42.02
C ASP A 133 -7.16 22.97 -43.13
N ARG A 134 -6.02 23.62 -42.86
CA ARG A 134 -4.96 23.83 -43.89
C ARG A 134 -4.36 22.52 -44.36
N ILE A 135 -4.25 21.58 -43.45
CA ILE A 135 -3.81 20.22 -43.73
C ILE A 135 -4.89 19.25 -43.32
N ASP A 136 -5.05 18.18 -44.09
CA ASP A 136 -6.01 17.13 -43.77
C ASP A 136 -5.63 16.37 -42.48
N LYS A 137 -6.60 15.60 -41.95
CA LYS A 137 -6.44 14.82 -40.72
C LYS A 137 -5.26 13.85 -40.79
N SER A 138 -4.97 13.26 -41.95
CA SER A 138 -3.85 12.33 -42.12
C SER A 138 -2.51 13.05 -42.00
N LYS A 139 -2.36 14.21 -42.64
CA LYS A 139 -1.17 15.07 -42.51
C LYS A 139 -0.99 15.58 -41.09
N ARG A 140 -2.06 15.90 -40.36
CA ARG A 140 -1.98 16.26 -38.92
C ARG A 140 -1.46 15.10 -38.09
N GLN A 141 -2.00 13.91 -38.28
CA GLN A 141 -1.51 12.72 -37.57
C GLN A 141 -0.03 12.44 -37.86
N LYS A 142 0.41 12.62 -39.13
CA LYS A 142 1.83 12.55 -39.49
C LYS A 142 2.66 13.61 -38.79
N ALA A 143 2.19 14.86 -38.72
CA ALA A 143 2.87 15.92 -37.99
C ALA A 143 2.94 15.63 -36.48
N GLN A 144 1.85 15.16 -35.88
CA GLN A 144 1.77 14.75 -34.47
C GLN A 144 2.76 13.62 -34.13
N ASN A 145 3.19 12.83 -35.10
CA ASN A 145 4.20 11.78 -34.90
C ASN A 145 5.62 12.25 -35.28
N ASN A 146 5.76 13.43 -35.88
CA ASN A 146 7.05 13.99 -36.28
C ASN A 146 7.63 14.85 -35.15
N LYS A 147 8.71 14.38 -34.54
CA LYS A 147 9.38 15.03 -33.39
C LYS A 147 9.82 16.48 -33.64
N ASN A 148 10.03 16.86 -34.90
CA ASN A 148 10.45 18.21 -35.28
C ASN A 148 9.26 19.13 -35.62
N SER A 149 8.02 18.63 -35.57
CA SER A 149 6.84 19.43 -35.87
C SER A 149 6.39 20.23 -34.65
N ARG A 150 5.90 21.45 -34.88
CA ARG A 150 5.29 22.26 -33.82
C ARG A 150 4.09 21.56 -33.17
N LEU A 151 3.38 20.72 -33.92
CA LEU A 151 2.20 20.01 -33.42
C LEU A 151 2.59 18.84 -32.49
N TYR A 152 3.70 18.17 -32.74
CA TYR A 152 4.27 17.19 -31.81
C TYR A 152 4.68 17.84 -30.50
N HIS A 153 5.44 18.95 -30.55
CA HIS A 153 5.85 19.65 -29.34
C HIS A 153 4.66 20.16 -28.53
N LYS A 154 3.60 20.63 -29.21
CA LYS A 154 2.34 21.03 -28.57
C LYS A 154 1.68 19.87 -27.81
N LEU A 155 1.64 18.68 -28.39
CA LEU A 155 1.14 17.47 -27.72
C LEU A 155 2.01 17.04 -26.55
N VAL A 156 3.34 17.07 -26.71
CA VAL A 156 4.29 16.74 -25.62
C VAL A 156 4.11 17.71 -24.45
N THR A 157 3.94 19.01 -24.74
CA THR A 157 3.71 20.04 -23.72
C THR A 157 2.39 19.81 -22.99
N ALA A 158 1.31 19.54 -23.73
CA ALA A 158 0.02 19.25 -23.13
C ALA A 158 0.05 18.00 -22.25
N LYS A 159 0.74 16.95 -22.71
CA LYS A 159 0.92 15.74 -21.91
C LYS A 159 1.74 16.01 -20.64
N ALA A 160 2.84 16.75 -20.74
CA ALA A 160 3.65 17.12 -19.58
C ALA A 160 2.86 17.96 -18.54
N LEU A 161 1.90 18.78 -19.00
CA LEU A 161 0.97 19.47 -18.10
C LEU A 161 0.00 18.50 -17.43
N GLU A 162 -0.61 17.60 -18.20
CA GLU A 162 -1.54 16.59 -17.69
C GLU A 162 -0.86 15.70 -16.62
N ASP A 163 0.37 15.24 -16.89
CA ASP A 163 1.17 14.43 -15.96
C ASP A 163 1.45 15.20 -14.64
N LYS A 164 1.92 16.45 -14.73
CA LYS A 164 2.18 17.30 -13.53
C LYS A 164 0.93 17.56 -12.71
N LEU A 165 -0.20 17.84 -13.35
CA LEU A 165 -1.46 18.08 -12.64
C LEU A 165 -1.94 16.82 -11.91
N SER A 166 -1.73 15.64 -12.51
CA SER A 166 -2.00 14.36 -11.85
C SER A 166 -1.20 14.24 -10.55
N ASP A 167 0.12 14.46 -10.62
CA ASP A 167 1.00 14.38 -9.45
C ASP A 167 0.58 15.34 -8.31
N ILE A 168 0.17 16.57 -8.67
CA ILE A 168 -0.27 17.59 -7.71
C ILE A 168 -1.57 17.15 -7.01
N TYR A 169 -2.57 16.69 -7.76
CA TYR A 169 -3.84 16.27 -7.19
C TYR A 169 -3.72 14.97 -6.40
N GLU A 170 -2.86 14.03 -6.82
CA GLU A 170 -2.55 12.83 -6.04
C GLU A 170 -1.87 13.18 -4.71
N THR A 171 -0.92 14.12 -4.73
CA THR A 171 -0.27 14.62 -3.51
C THR A 171 -1.27 15.31 -2.58
N GLN A 172 -2.18 16.12 -3.15
CA GLN A 172 -3.22 16.79 -2.38
C GLN A 172 -4.21 15.78 -1.77
N PHE A 173 -4.62 14.77 -2.52
CA PHE A 173 -5.52 13.72 -2.03
C PHE A 173 -4.87 12.88 -0.94
N ALA A 174 -3.61 12.47 -1.12
CA ALA A 174 -2.85 11.77 -0.10
C ALA A 174 -2.78 12.56 1.21
N ARG A 175 -2.58 13.88 1.12
CA ARG A 175 -2.61 14.78 2.28
C ARG A 175 -3.99 14.85 2.92
N CYS A 176 -5.06 14.96 2.13
CA CYS A 176 -6.43 14.93 2.65
C CYS A 176 -6.71 13.62 3.41
N ASN A 177 -6.29 12.48 2.87
CA ASN A 177 -6.44 11.18 3.54
C ASN A 177 -5.63 11.09 4.83
N GLU A 178 -4.41 11.60 4.83
CA GLU A 178 -3.59 11.63 6.03
C GLU A 178 -4.25 12.47 7.14
N MET A 179 -4.73 13.65 6.78
CA MET A 179 -5.30 14.60 7.76
C MET A 179 -6.71 14.22 8.19
N ALA A 180 -7.47 13.48 7.36
CA ALA A 180 -8.79 12.98 7.72
C ALA A 180 -8.71 12.07 8.95
N LYS A 181 -7.61 11.33 9.11
CA LYS A 181 -7.33 10.48 10.28
C LYS A 181 -7.17 11.29 11.57
N GLU A 182 -6.67 12.51 11.48
CA GLU A 182 -6.40 13.40 12.62
C GLU A 182 -7.62 14.23 13.04
N VAL A 183 -8.66 14.30 12.19
CA VAL A 183 -9.91 15.00 12.55
C VAL A 183 -10.57 14.27 13.73
N LYS A 184 -10.69 14.93 14.89
CA LYS A 184 -11.42 14.39 16.04
C LYS A 184 -12.66 15.24 16.25
N GLY A 185 -13.68 15.11 15.41
CA GLY A 185 -14.79 16.06 15.44
C GLY A 185 -15.56 16.18 14.13
N ASN A 186 -16.48 17.15 14.09
CA ASN A 186 -17.26 17.48 12.89
C ASN A 186 -16.61 18.64 12.14
N ILE A 187 -16.29 18.40 10.87
CA ILE A 187 -15.83 19.42 9.92
C ILE A 187 -16.60 19.26 8.61
N ASP A 188 -17.02 20.38 8.03
CA ASP A 188 -17.61 20.41 6.71
C ASP A 188 -16.59 19.98 5.65
N SER A 189 -17.00 19.18 4.67
CA SER A 189 -16.06 18.61 3.69
C SER A 189 -15.41 19.66 2.81
N PHE A 190 -16.11 20.78 2.55
CA PHE A 190 -15.56 21.90 1.81
C PHE A 190 -14.49 22.61 2.64
N ASP A 191 -14.80 22.93 3.91
CA ASP A 191 -13.83 23.54 4.81
C ASP A 191 -12.59 22.66 5.00
N PHE A 192 -12.76 21.34 5.12
CA PHE A 192 -11.65 20.41 5.27
C PHE A 192 -10.76 20.36 4.01
N SER A 193 -11.35 20.30 2.82
CA SER A 193 -10.59 20.32 1.57
C SER A 193 -9.83 21.63 1.38
N ASP A 194 -10.49 22.75 1.65
CA ASP A 194 -9.91 24.08 1.57
C ASP A 194 -8.76 24.25 2.57
N LEU A 195 -8.90 23.75 3.80
CA LEU A 195 -7.84 23.76 4.80
C LEU A 195 -6.64 22.90 4.36
N CYS A 196 -6.88 21.70 3.81
CA CYS A 196 -5.82 20.81 3.33
C CYS A 196 -4.99 21.42 2.19
N SER A 197 -5.54 22.37 1.44
CA SER A 197 -4.79 23.09 0.40
C SER A 197 -3.67 23.97 0.97
N PHE A 198 -3.79 24.42 2.21
CA PHE A 198 -2.79 25.24 2.92
C PHE A 198 -1.76 24.44 3.70
N MET A 199 -1.92 23.12 3.73
CA MET A 199 -1.04 22.23 4.46
C MET A 199 0.22 21.93 3.65
N GLY A 200 1.37 21.83 4.31
CA GLY A 200 2.67 21.60 3.70
C GLY A 200 3.17 20.17 3.86
N LYS A 201 4.50 20.00 3.76
CA LYS A 201 5.18 18.72 4.08
C LYS A 201 5.33 18.48 5.59
N ASP A 202 5.22 19.55 6.39
CA ASP A 202 5.39 19.49 7.83
C ASP A 202 4.08 19.04 8.49
N LYS A 203 4.03 17.75 8.85
CA LYS A 203 2.86 17.13 9.46
C LYS A 203 2.42 17.83 10.75
N PHE A 204 3.37 18.29 11.58
CA PHE A 204 3.04 18.92 12.85
C PHE A 204 2.32 20.26 12.63
N LYS A 205 2.84 21.09 11.72
CA LYS A 205 2.17 22.34 11.33
C LYS A 205 0.78 22.10 10.71
N ASN A 206 0.63 21.02 9.95
CA ASN A 206 -0.67 20.65 9.37
C ASN A 206 -1.68 20.27 10.45
N ILE A 207 -1.26 19.46 11.42
CA ILE A 207 -2.08 19.07 12.57
C ILE A 207 -2.41 20.29 13.43
N ASP A 208 -1.46 21.20 13.65
CA ASP A 208 -1.69 22.41 14.43
C ASP A 208 -2.69 23.33 13.74
N LEU A 209 -2.59 23.51 12.42
CA LEU A 209 -3.59 24.26 11.65
C LEU A 209 -4.98 23.61 11.71
N LEU A 210 -5.05 22.27 11.64
CA LEU A 210 -6.31 21.52 11.78
C LEU A 210 -6.93 21.65 13.17
N LYS A 211 -6.11 21.51 14.23
CA LYS A 211 -6.54 21.68 15.62
C LYS A 211 -6.97 23.11 15.91
N LEU A 212 -6.25 24.09 15.34
CA LEU A 212 -6.60 25.49 15.45
C LEU A 212 -7.95 25.75 14.81
N PHE A 213 -8.24 25.17 13.65
CA PHE A 213 -9.53 25.29 12.97
C PHE A 213 -10.67 24.59 13.74
N LEU A 214 -10.38 23.44 14.39
CA LEU A 214 -11.32 22.64 15.19
C LEU A 214 -11.25 22.93 16.70
N GLY A 215 -10.83 24.14 17.08
CA GLY A 215 -10.64 24.47 18.49
C GLY A 215 -11.93 24.59 19.31
N GLY A 216 -13.08 24.74 18.64
CA GLY A 216 -14.40 24.81 19.28
C GLY A 216 -14.89 23.49 19.87
N ARG A 217 -15.98 23.55 20.63
CA ARG A 217 -16.63 22.38 21.25
C ARG A 217 -18.12 22.37 20.98
N ASP A 218 -18.68 21.22 20.64
CA ASP A 218 -20.13 21.02 20.51
C ASP A 218 -20.80 20.78 21.87
N GLU A 219 -22.12 20.58 21.88
CA GLU A 219 -22.90 20.32 23.12
C GLU A 219 -22.45 19.05 23.86
N ASN A 220 -21.72 18.16 23.19
CA ASN A 220 -21.20 16.91 23.73
C ASN A 220 -19.68 16.98 23.99
N ASP A 221 -19.09 18.18 24.00
CA ASP A 221 -17.65 18.44 24.16
C ASP A 221 -16.76 17.81 23.06
N ASN A 222 -17.32 17.48 21.89
CA ASN A 222 -16.53 17.07 20.74
C ASN A 222 -15.93 18.29 20.05
N PRO A 223 -14.70 18.20 19.53
CA PRO A 223 -14.14 19.28 18.72
C PRO A 223 -15.00 19.58 17.50
N GLN A 224 -15.21 20.86 17.22
CA GLN A 224 -15.95 21.33 16.06
C GLN A 224 -15.37 22.65 15.56
N THR A 225 -15.69 23.01 14.32
CA THR A 225 -15.39 24.35 13.81
C THR A 225 -16.30 25.37 14.47
N ASP A 226 -15.72 26.39 15.08
CA ASP A 226 -16.42 27.61 15.47
C ASP A 226 -15.84 28.83 14.74
N GLU A 227 -16.58 29.94 14.77
CA GLU A 227 -16.19 31.15 14.04
C GLU A 227 -14.90 31.78 14.58
N PHE A 228 -14.62 31.68 15.88
CA PHE A 228 -13.42 32.26 16.51
C PHE A 228 -12.16 31.54 16.04
N HIS A 229 -12.15 30.21 16.15
CA HIS A 229 -11.05 29.32 15.81
C HIS A 229 -10.80 29.26 14.30
N ALA A 230 -11.86 29.27 13.49
CA ALA A 230 -11.74 29.39 12.04
C ALA A 230 -11.06 30.71 11.63
N ARG A 231 -11.37 31.83 12.30
CA ARG A 231 -10.71 33.13 12.05
C ARG A 231 -9.23 33.12 12.43
N LEU A 232 -8.84 32.42 13.50
CA LEU A 232 -7.43 32.26 13.85
C LEU A 232 -6.65 31.48 12.78
N ALA A 233 -7.20 30.35 12.32
CA ALA A 233 -6.59 29.58 11.23
C ALA A 233 -6.51 30.37 9.92
N LEU A 234 -7.51 31.23 9.65
CA LEU A 234 -7.49 32.13 8.50
C LEU A 234 -6.38 33.19 8.56
N VAL A 235 -5.87 33.56 9.73
CA VAL A 235 -4.70 34.45 9.85
C VAL A 235 -3.45 33.76 9.29
N GLU A 236 -3.24 32.49 9.63
CA GLU A 236 -2.13 31.70 9.08
C GLU A 236 -2.25 31.57 7.57
N MET A 237 -3.46 31.30 7.07
CA MET A 237 -3.73 31.24 5.63
C MET A 237 -3.46 32.60 4.95
N ALA A 238 -3.89 33.71 5.55
CA ALA A 238 -3.65 35.05 5.04
C ALA A 238 -2.14 35.38 4.98
N ASN A 239 -1.39 35.01 6.01
CA ASN A 239 0.07 35.16 6.04
C ASN A 239 0.76 34.33 4.94
N GLN A 240 0.26 33.12 4.64
CA GLN A 240 0.75 32.34 3.50
C GLN A 240 0.46 33.02 2.15
N ILE A 241 -0.75 33.57 1.95
CA ILE A 241 -1.12 34.33 0.75
C ILE A 241 -0.24 35.57 0.57
N LEU A 242 -0.01 36.32 1.65
CA LEU A 242 0.90 37.48 1.65
C LEU A 242 2.33 37.05 1.33
N GLY A 243 2.76 35.88 1.82
CA GLY A 243 4.08 35.30 1.56
C GLY A 243 4.32 34.78 0.14
N PHE A 244 3.32 34.76 -0.75
CA PHE A 244 3.52 34.28 -2.12
C PHE A 244 4.53 35.12 -2.90
N ASN A 245 5.56 34.45 -3.43
CA ASN A 245 6.57 35.02 -4.31
C ASN A 245 6.50 34.38 -5.71
N PHE A 246 6.57 35.22 -6.74
CA PHE A 246 6.55 34.85 -8.16
C PHE A 246 7.94 34.77 -8.80
N ASP A 247 9.00 34.91 -8.01
CA ASP A 247 10.36 34.77 -8.51
C ASP A 247 10.56 33.39 -9.16
N GLY A 248 11.09 33.42 -10.39
CA GLY A 248 11.34 32.24 -11.20
C GLY A 248 10.10 31.64 -11.90
N ILE A 249 8.93 32.28 -11.82
CA ILE A 249 7.77 31.88 -12.64
C ILE A 249 7.91 32.47 -14.03
N ALA A 250 7.74 31.63 -15.04
CA ALA A 250 7.74 32.04 -16.44
C ALA A 250 6.38 31.70 -17.07
N LEU A 251 5.87 32.61 -17.91
CA LEU A 251 4.56 32.47 -18.54
C LEU A 251 4.63 32.75 -20.06
N ASN A 252 5.83 32.74 -20.66
CA ASN A 252 6.00 33.16 -22.05
C ASN A 252 5.40 32.19 -23.04
N THR A 253 5.59 30.90 -22.77
CA THR A 253 5.25 29.83 -23.68
C THR A 253 4.42 28.79 -22.94
N ASP A 254 3.79 27.88 -23.69
CA ASP A 254 3.15 26.73 -23.06
C ASP A 254 4.15 25.93 -22.21
N ASN A 255 5.39 25.77 -22.66
CA ASN A 255 6.44 25.08 -21.88
C ASN A 255 6.74 25.80 -20.56
N ASP A 256 6.77 27.13 -20.56
CA ASP A 256 7.01 27.92 -19.34
C ASP A 256 5.87 27.74 -18.34
N ILE A 257 4.63 27.72 -18.84
CA ILE A 257 3.43 27.47 -18.05
C ILE A 257 3.50 26.07 -17.42
N VAL A 258 3.90 25.05 -18.19
CA VAL A 258 4.10 23.68 -17.68
C VAL A 258 5.24 23.61 -16.67
N ALA A 259 6.36 24.27 -16.93
CA ALA A 259 7.49 24.32 -16.01
C ALA A 259 7.10 24.94 -14.66
N SER A 260 6.22 25.95 -14.69
CA SER A 260 5.74 26.67 -13.51
C SER A 260 4.45 26.09 -12.90
N ALA A 261 3.89 25.02 -13.47
CA ALA A 261 2.56 24.51 -13.10
C ALA A 261 2.44 24.16 -11.62
N ASP A 262 3.47 23.54 -11.03
CA ASP A 262 3.45 23.10 -9.63
C ASP A 262 3.19 24.25 -8.65
N LYS A 263 3.85 25.39 -8.89
CA LYS A 263 3.66 26.61 -8.09
C LYS A 263 2.32 27.28 -8.38
N LEU A 264 1.99 27.45 -9.67
CA LEU A 264 0.79 28.18 -10.10
C LEU A 264 -0.51 27.46 -9.72
N GLU A 265 -0.54 26.13 -9.83
CA GLU A 265 -1.68 25.32 -9.45
C GLU A 265 -1.89 25.36 -7.93
N THR A 266 -0.81 25.19 -7.15
CA THR A 266 -0.86 25.29 -5.68
C THR A 266 -1.41 26.65 -5.24
N MET A 267 -0.88 27.74 -5.79
CA MET A 267 -1.37 29.10 -5.49
C MET A 267 -2.82 29.30 -5.91
N SER A 268 -3.24 28.75 -7.06
CA SER A 268 -4.61 28.89 -7.56
C SER A 268 -5.62 28.21 -6.64
N VAL A 269 -5.32 26.98 -6.18
CA VAL A 269 -6.16 26.25 -5.21
C VAL A 269 -6.21 27.00 -3.88
N GLN A 270 -5.07 27.46 -3.37
CA GLN A 270 -5.00 28.19 -2.09
C GLN A 270 -5.76 29.51 -2.12
N VAL A 271 -5.65 30.31 -3.20
CA VAL A 271 -6.42 31.56 -3.32
C VAL A 271 -7.92 31.27 -3.38
N ALA A 272 -8.35 30.28 -4.17
CA ALA A 272 -9.76 29.91 -4.25
C ALA A 272 -10.32 29.46 -2.89
N ALA A 273 -9.56 28.62 -2.16
CA ALA A 273 -9.89 28.15 -0.83
C ALA A 273 -9.96 29.29 0.20
N PHE A 274 -8.96 30.18 0.21
CA PHE A 274 -8.95 31.35 1.09
C PHE A 274 -10.17 32.24 0.87
N GLU A 275 -10.53 32.52 -0.38
CA GLU A 275 -11.69 33.35 -0.70
C GLU A 275 -13.05 32.70 -0.39
N ARG A 276 -13.11 31.36 -0.29
CA ARG A 276 -14.32 30.66 0.17
C ARG A 276 -14.42 30.73 1.70
N ILE A 277 -13.37 30.28 2.41
CA ILE A 277 -13.36 30.23 3.87
C ILE A 277 -13.45 31.64 4.48
N SER A 278 -12.68 32.61 3.99
CA SER A 278 -12.69 33.99 4.53
C SER A 278 -14.05 34.68 4.38
N ALA A 279 -14.78 34.39 3.29
CA ALA A 279 -16.13 34.89 3.06
C ALA A 279 -17.14 34.20 4.01
N LYS A 280 -17.02 32.88 4.20
CA LYS A 280 -17.88 32.09 5.10
C LYS A 280 -17.75 32.53 6.57
N TYR A 281 -16.51 32.73 7.03
CA TYR A 281 -16.20 33.06 8.43
C TYR A 281 -15.90 34.55 8.67
N LYS A 282 -16.25 35.42 7.71
CA LYS A 282 -16.26 36.89 7.84
C LYS A 282 -14.94 37.49 8.36
N LEU A 283 -13.81 37.01 7.84
CA LEU A 283 -12.47 37.41 8.30
C LEU A 283 -12.30 38.93 8.39
N PHE A 284 -12.76 39.67 7.38
CA PHE A 284 -12.51 41.10 7.23
C PHE A 284 -13.38 42.03 8.08
N GLU A 285 -14.41 41.53 8.79
CA GLU A 285 -15.31 42.40 9.57
C GLU A 285 -14.64 43.06 10.78
N ASN A 286 -13.54 42.49 11.29
CA ASN A 286 -12.91 42.92 12.56
C ASN A 286 -11.39 43.11 12.45
N ILE A 287 -10.89 43.39 11.25
CA ILE A 287 -9.47 43.62 10.97
C ILE A 287 -9.27 45.10 10.64
N ASP A 288 -8.16 45.68 11.11
CA ASP A 288 -7.78 47.04 10.73
C ASP A 288 -7.86 47.26 9.21
N PRO A 289 -8.51 48.34 8.74
CA PRO A 289 -8.71 48.61 7.32
C PRO A 289 -7.42 48.61 6.48
N ALA A 290 -6.27 49.00 7.05
CA ALA A 290 -5.01 48.98 6.31
C ALA A 290 -4.56 47.54 6.02
N LYS A 291 -4.80 46.59 6.94
CA LYS A 291 -4.49 45.18 6.72
C LYS A 291 -5.43 44.52 5.71
N VAL A 292 -6.72 44.83 5.79
CA VAL A 292 -7.70 44.40 4.79
C VAL A 292 -7.28 44.93 3.41
N SER A 293 -6.92 46.21 3.34
CA SER A 293 -6.42 46.81 2.10
C SER A 293 -5.15 46.14 1.59
N ALA A 294 -4.26 45.68 2.46
CA ALA A 294 -3.04 44.98 2.07
C ALA A 294 -3.33 43.58 1.48
N ILE A 295 -4.18 42.80 2.13
CA ILE A 295 -4.61 41.48 1.65
C ILE A 295 -5.34 41.63 0.32
N GLU A 296 -6.30 42.54 0.21
CA GLU A 296 -7.03 42.79 -1.03
C GLU A 296 -6.12 43.33 -2.14
N SER A 297 -5.12 44.14 -1.82
CA SER A 297 -4.10 44.58 -2.80
C SER A 297 -3.30 43.39 -3.35
N LYS A 298 -2.91 42.44 -2.47
CA LYS A 298 -2.21 41.21 -2.90
C LYS A 298 -3.13 40.35 -3.76
N LEU A 299 -4.36 40.08 -3.31
CA LEU A 299 -5.34 39.28 -4.04
C LEU A 299 -5.70 39.91 -5.40
N ALA A 300 -5.86 41.23 -5.48
CA ALA A 300 -6.10 41.93 -6.74
C ALA A 300 -4.97 41.76 -7.77
N SER A 301 -3.75 41.51 -7.30
CA SER A 301 -2.59 41.19 -8.16
C SER A 301 -2.54 39.70 -8.53
N LEU A 302 -2.91 38.81 -7.58
CA LEU A 302 -2.93 37.36 -7.77
C LEU A 302 -4.04 36.89 -8.72
N ARG A 303 -5.25 37.42 -8.55
CA ARG A 303 -6.48 37.00 -9.26
C ARG A 303 -6.28 37.00 -10.78
N PRO A 304 -5.88 38.10 -11.46
CA PRO A 304 -5.68 38.08 -12.91
C PRO A 304 -4.62 37.07 -13.37
N LEU A 305 -3.54 36.89 -12.60
CA LEU A 305 -2.45 35.99 -12.96
C LEU A 305 -2.85 34.52 -12.84
N LEU A 306 -3.52 34.14 -11.75
CA LEU A 306 -3.97 32.77 -11.53
C LEU A 306 -5.14 32.42 -12.45
N THR A 307 -6.04 33.38 -12.72
CA THR A 307 -7.08 33.21 -13.74
C THR A 307 -6.48 33.05 -15.13
N TYR A 308 -5.43 33.81 -15.48
CA TYR A 308 -4.71 33.64 -16.74
C TYR A 308 -4.18 32.20 -16.87
N TYR A 309 -3.51 31.72 -15.82
CA TYR A 309 -2.99 30.35 -15.76
C TYR A 309 -4.10 29.31 -15.90
N SER A 310 -5.22 29.44 -15.18
CA SER A 310 -6.36 28.52 -15.26
C SER A 310 -6.92 28.44 -16.70
N ILE A 311 -7.11 29.58 -17.36
CA ILE A 311 -7.59 29.62 -18.74
C ILE A 311 -6.56 28.99 -19.69
N ARG A 312 -5.26 29.26 -19.50
CA ARG A 312 -4.20 28.63 -20.33
C ARG A 312 -4.15 27.12 -20.13
N LYS A 313 -4.32 26.64 -18.91
CA LYS A 313 -4.43 25.20 -18.59
C LYS A 313 -5.56 24.57 -19.38
N GLN A 314 -6.75 25.19 -19.40
CA GLN A 314 -7.88 24.73 -20.22
C GLN A 314 -7.59 24.76 -21.73
N ILE A 315 -6.92 25.81 -22.24
CA ILE A 315 -6.52 25.90 -23.65
C ILE A 315 -5.57 24.76 -24.03
N ILE A 316 -4.52 24.53 -23.23
CA ILE A 316 -3.51 23.50 -23.50
C ILE A 316 -4.16 22.10 -23.49
N GLY A 317 -5.09 21.85 -22.57
CA GLY A 317 -5.86 20.60 -22.48
C GLY A 317 -6.94 20.44 -23.56
N ASN A 318 -7.32 21.52 -24.27
CA ASN A 318 -8.41 21.49 -25.24
C ASN A 318 -8.07 20.61 -26.47
N LYS A 319 -9.01 19.74 -26.85
CA LYS A 319 -8.83 18.78 -27.96
C LYS A 319 -8.56 19.48 -29.30
N GLU A 320 -9.23 20.58 -29.58
CA GLU A 320 -9.04 21.31 -30.83
C GLU A 320 -7.65 21.97 -30.86
N TYR A 321 -7.22 22.53 -29.73
CA TYR A 321 -5.88 23.09 -29.56
C TYR A 321 -4.79 22.03 -29.80
N LYS A 322 -4.90 20.87 -29.16
CA LYS A 322 -3.93 19.76 -29.30
C LYS A 322 -3.79 19.24 -30.73
N ASN A 323 -4.84 19.34 -31.54
CA ASN A 323 -4.90 18.72 -32.86
C ASN A 323 -4.60 19.66 -34.04
N HIS A 324 -4.48 20.96 -33.81
CA HIS A 324 -4.28 21.96 -34.87
C HIS A 324 -3.08 22.86 -34.60
N TYR A 325 -2.44 23.32 -35.68
CA TYR A 325 -1.45 24.39 -35.57
C TYR A 325 -2.13 25.70 -35.16
N ASN A 326 -1.39 26.61 -34.53
CA ASN A 326 -1.97 27.88 -34.07
C ASN A 326 -2.57 28.70 -35.23
N ASP A 327 -1.96 28.67 -36.41
CA ASP A 327 -2.44 29.36 -37.61
C ASP A 327 -3.71 28.75 -38.25
N GLU A 328 -4.14 27.58 -37.77
CA GLU A 328 -5.42 26.91 -38.11
C GLU A 328 -6.54 27.23 -37.11
N LEU A 329 -6.19 27.79 -35.94
CA LEU A 329 -7.12 28.14 -34.86
C LEU A 329 -7.49 29.63 -34.93
N SER A 330 -8.61 30.03 -34.32
CA SER A 330 -9.00 31.45 -34.30
C SER A 330 -9.66 31.88 -33.00
N MET A 331 -9.53 33.16 -32.70
CA MET A 331 -10.33 33.82 -31.67
C MET A 331 -11.72 34.21 -32.19
N ASP A 332 -11.95 34.29 -33.51
CA ASP A 332 -13.25 34.71 -34.05
C ASP A 332 -14.29 33.59 -33.92
N ILE A 333 -15.16 33.71 -32.92
CA ILE A 333 -16.22 32.74 -32.63
C ILE A 333 -17.24 32.59 -33.78
N SER A 334 -17.39 33.62 -34.63
CA SER A 334 -18.32 33.56 -35.76
C SER A 334 -17.84 32.61 -36.86
N GLY A 335 -16.52 32.34 -36.91
CA GLY A 335 -15.91 31.38 -37.81
C GLY A 335 -15.87 29.94 -37.28
N ALA A 336 -16.27 29.72 -36.02
CA ALA A 336 -16.25 28.41 -35.39
C ALA A 336 -17.47 27.56 -35.80
N LYS A 337 -17.20 26.37 -36.35
CA LYS A 337 -18.24 25.44 -36.84
C LYS A 337 -18.71 24.47 -35.77
N THR A 338 -17.81 24.06 -34.88
CA THR A 338 -18.10 23.08 -33.82
C THR A 338 -18.25 23.75 -32.46
N LYS A 339 -18.86 23.05 -31.49
CA LYS A 339 -18.97 23.52 -30.10
C LYS A 339 -17.58 23.71 -29.49
N GLU A 340 -16.67 22.77 -29.73
CA GLU A 340 -15.29 22.79 -29.26
C GLU A 340 -14.50 23.97 -29.83
N GLN A 341 -14.71 24.32 -31.11
CA GLN A 341 -14.10 25.52 -31.70
C GLN A 341 -14.65 26.81 -31.09
N LYS A 342 -15.96 26.86 -30.82
CA LYS A 342 -16.58 28.02 -30.16
C LYS A 342 -16.06 28.20 -28.74
N GLU A 343 -15.91 27.10 -28.00
CA GLU A 343 -15.34 27.09 -26.67
C GLU A 343 -13.87 27.51 -26.67
N LEU A 344 -13.05 26.94 -27.55
CA LEU A 344 -11.65 27.33 -27.69
C LEU A 344 -11.51 28.81 -28.09
N ALA A 345 -12.33 29.31 -29.01
CA ALA A 345 -12.33 30.72 -29.39
C ALA A 345 -12.59 31.63 -28.18
N LYS A 346 -13.58 31.29 -27.34
CA LYS A 346 -13.87 32.01 -26.09
C LYS A 346 -12.68 31.95 -25.13
N LEU A 347 -12.09 30.77 -24.90
CA LEU A 347 -10.93 30.63 -24.03
C LEU A 347 -9.73 31.47 -24.51
N LEU A 348 -9.48 31.48 -25.82
CA LEU A 348 -8.41 32.30 -26.41
C LEU A 348 -8.69 33.80 -26.23
N MET A 349 -9.94 34.25 -26.42
CA MET A 349 -10.34 35.64 -26.13
C MET A 349 -10.17 35.98 -24.64
N SER A 350 -10.63 35.11 -23.73
CA SER A 350 -10.52 35.31 -22.29
C SER A 350 -9.06 35.37 -21.84
N SER A 351 -8.22 34.45 -22.34
CA SER A 351 -6.77 34.45 -22.08
C SER A 351 -6.11 35.75 -22.52
N TYR A 352 -6.54 36.30 -23.67
CA TYR A 352 -6.06 37.58 -24.17
C TYR A 352 -6.45 38.77 -23.27
N VAL A 353 -7.73 38.87 -22.92
CA VAL A 353 -8.25 39.94 -22.06
C VAL A 353 -7.63 39.88 -20.67
N VAL A 354 -7.62 38.70 -20.06
CA VAL A 354 -7.06 38.49 -18.73
C VAL A 354 -5.54 38.74 -18.71
N GLY A 355 -4.81 38.30 -19.74
CA GLY A 355 -3.39 38.60 -19.89
C GLY A 355 -3.09 40.10 -20.02
N LYS A 356 -3.94 40.85 -20.75
CA LYS A 356 -3.85 42.32 -20.81
C LYS A 356 -4.04 42.94 -19.43
N ASN A 357 -5.05 42.49 -18.70
CA ASN A 357 -5.37 43.00 -17.37
C ASN A 357 -4.30 42.65 -16.34
N MET A 358 -3.67 41.48 -16.44
CA MET A 358 -2.50 41.10 -15.63
C MET A 358 -1.33 42.10 -15.79
N PHE A 359 -1.04 42.55 -17.01
CA PHE A 359 -0.02 43.58 -17.24
C PHE A 359 -0.39 44.95 -16.69
N ILE A 360 -1.67 45.33 -16.77
CA ILE A 360 -2.16 46.58 -16.19
C ILE A 360 -2.07 46.53 -14.65
N ALA A 361 -2.52 45.43 -14.04
CA ALA A 361 -2.50 45.22 -12.59
C ALA A 361 -1.07 45.25 -12.02
N SER A 362 -0.10 44.73 -12.77
CA SER A 362 1.33 44.77 -12.40
C SER A 362 2.05 46.07 -12.73
N LYS A 363 1.31 47.13 -13.12
CA LYS A 363 1.86 48.44 -13.52
C LYS A 363 2.83 48.38 -14.70
N ASN A 364 2.82 47.30 -15.49
CA ASN A 364 3.59 47.17 -16.73
C ASN A 364 2.81 47.75 -17.92
N THR A 365 2.49 49.04 -17.83
CA THR A 365 1.62 49.75 -18.79
C THR A 365 2.16 49.71 -20.22
N LYS A 366 3.49 49.78 -20.40
CA LYS A 366 4.14 49.69 -21.71
C LYS A 366 3.80 48.41 -22.47
N GLN A 367 3.64 47.28 -21.78
CA GLN A 367 3.30 46.01 -22.42
C GLN A 367 1.79 45.91 -22.68
N ALA A 368 0.96 46.43 -21.77
CA ALA A 368 -0.48 46.50 -21.95
C ALA A 368 -0.89 47.43 -23.11
N GLU A 369 -0.20 48.56 -23.31
CA GLU A 369 -0.45 49.51 -24.41
C GLU A 369 -0.17 48.91 -25.79
N LYS A 370 0.79 47.98 -25.89
CA LYS A 370 1.05 47.24 -27.13
C LYS A 370 -0.10 46.29 -27.51
N MET A 371 -1.00 45.97 -26.57
CA MET A 371 -2.13 45.08 -26.78
C MET A 371 -3.36 45.86 -27.26
N LYS A 372 -3.60 45.80 -28.58
CA LYS A 372 -4.76 46.43 -29.23
C LYS A 372 -6.06 45.77 -28.79
N ASN A 373 -7.13 46.56 -28.66
CA ASN A 373 -8.47 45.98 -28.50
C ASN A 373 -8.81 45.18 -29.77
N LEU A 374 -9.26 43.94 -29.58
CA LEU A 374 -9.63 43.09 -30.70
C LEU A 374 -10.88 43.67 -31.39
N GLN A 375 -10.87 43.69 -32.71
CA GLN A 375 -12.01 44.08 -33.53
C GLN A 375 -12.32 42.96 -34.52
N PHE A 376 -13.53 42.44 -34.46
CA PHE A 376 -14.00 41.39 -35.35
C PHE A 376 -14.92 41.99 -36.41
N LYS A 377 -14.99 41.38 -37.59
CA LYS A 377 -15.90 41.82 -38.65
C LYS A 377 -17.37 41.50 -38.33
N ASN A 378 -17.60 40.48 -37.52
CA ASN A 378 -18.93 39.99 -37.19
C ASN A 378 -19.41 40.58 -35.85
N THR A 379 -20.65 41.06 -35.81
CA THR A 379 -21.28 41.63 -34.62
C THR A 379 -21.28 40.66 -33.45
N SER A 380 -21.64 39.38 -33.66
CA SER A 380 -21.70 38.38 -32.58
C SER A 380 -20.34 38.10 -31.94
N ALA A 381 -19.25 38.18 -32.71
CA ALA A 381 -17.90 38.02 -32.19
C ALA A 381 -17.45 39.24 -31.37
N ASN A 382 -17.82 40.45 -31.80
CA ASN A 382 -17.61 41.67 -31.01
C ASN A 382 -18.46 41.67 -29.72
N GLU A 383 -19.71 41.21 -29.77
CA GLU A 383 -20.57 41.06 -28.60
C GLU A 383 -19.95 40.08 -27.58
N ALA A 384 -19.51 38.91 -28.03
CA ALA A 384 -18.83 37.94 -27.17
C ALA A 384 -17.53 38.50 -26.57
N TYR A 385 -16.72 39.20 -27.37
CA TYR A 385 -15.51 39.85 -26.88
C TYR A 385 -15.81 40.95 -25.85
N ASN A 386 -16.79 41.82 -26.13
CA ASN A 386 -17.20 42.88 -25.20
C ASN A 386 -17.78 42.30 -23.91
N GLN A 387 -18.52 41.20 -24.00
CA GLN A 387 -18.97 40.46 -22.83
C GLN A 387 -17.78 39.99 -21.99
N ILE A 388 -16.77 39.34 -22.58
CA ILE A 388 -15.56 38.89 -21.89
C ILE A 388 -14.78 40.08 -21.29
N VAL A 389 -14.68 41.20 -21.99
CA VAL A 389 -14.04 42.43 -21.49
C VAL A 389 -14.77 42.97 -20.26
N ASN A 390 -16.10 42.97 -20.28
CA ASN A 390 -16.91 43.38 -19.13
C ASN A 390 -16.82 42.37 -17.97
N GLU A 391 -16.81 41.08 -18.30
CA GLU A 391 -16.68 39.99 -17.33
C GLU A 391 -15.35 40.10 -16.58
N PHE A 392 -14.24 40.26 -17.29
CA PHE A 392 -12.92 40.35 -16.69
C PHE A 392 -12.43 41.80 -16.54
N ALA A 393 -13.32 42.80 -16.42
CA ALA A 393 -12.87 44.18 -16.18
C ALA A 393 -12.02 44.25 -14.89
N LEU A 394 -10.99 45.11 -14.85
CA LEU A 394 -10.06 45.20 -13.70
C LEU A 394 -10.74 45.50 -12.37
N ASN A 395 -11.84 46.26 -12.39
CA ASN A 395 -12.66 46.55 -11.22
C ASN A 395 -13.64 45.41 -10.87
N ASN A 396 -13.80 44.42 -11.75
CA ASN A 396 -14.71 43.30 -11.57
C ASN A 396 -14.00 42.08 -10.94
N GLN A 397 -13.41 42.31 -9.78
CA GLN A 397 -12.66 41.29 -9.02
C GLN A 397 -13.52 40.06 -8.68
N LYS A 398 -14.84 40.24 -8.56
CA LYS A 398 -15.80 39.16 -8.30
C LYS A 398 -15.79 38.09 -9.38
N ASN A 399 -15.65 38.47 -10.65
CA ASN A 399 -15.65 37.50 -11.74
C ASN A 399 -14.34 36.73 -11.83
N TYR A 400 -13.20 37.35 -11.51
CA TYR A 400 -11.93 36.63 -11.35
C TYR A 400 -12.00 35.59 -10.22
N SER A 401 -12.52 36.00 -9.06
CA SER A 401 -12.75 35.11 -7.91
C SER A 401 -13.68 33.95 -8.29
N LYS A 402 -14.79 34.25 -8.97
CA LYS A 402 -15.74 33.25 -9.45
C LYS A 402 -15.07 32.25 -10.39
N GLU A 403 -14.33 32.73 -11.40
CA GLU A 403 -13.64 31.87 -12.35
C GLU A 403 -12.62 30.94 -11.65
N LEU A 404 -11.88 31.44 -10.67
CA LEU A 404 -10.99 30.59 -9.86
C LEU A 404 -11.79 29.55 -9.07
N LYS A 405 -12.82 29.96 -8.33
CA LYS A 405 -13.65 29.05 -7.54
C LYS A 405 -14.27 27.94 -8.38
N ASP A 406 -14.88 28.30 -9.51
CA ASP A 406 -15.55 27.36 -10.41
C ASP A 406 -14.56 26.32 -10.97
N ASN A 407 -13.32 26.72 -11.27
CA ASN A 407 -12.28 25.81 -11.78
C ASN A 407 -11.72 24.82 -10.74
N TYR A 408 -11.91 25.09 -9.45
CA TYR A 408 -11.35 24.26 -8.37
C TYR A 408 -12.41 23.63 -7.46
N THR A 409 -13.69 23.71 -7.84
CA THR A 409 -14.78 22.95 -7.19
C THR A 409 -14.54 21.44 -7.22
N SER A 410 -13.77 20.90 -8.18
CA SER A 410 -13.44 19.46 -8.21
C SER A 410 -12.57 18.98 -7.04
N THR A 411 -11.76 19.86 -6.43
CA THR A 411 -10.98 19.51 -5.21
C THR A 411 -11.89 19.28 -3.99
N GLU A 412 -13.12 19.81 -4.02
CA GLU A 412 -14.13 19.58 -2.98
C GLU A 412 -14.50 18.09 -2.91
N SER A 413 -14.45 17.38 -4.05
CA SER A 413 -14.65 15.93 -4.09
C SER A 413 -13.55 15.14 -3.38
N LEU A 414 -12.32 15.65 -3.30
CA LEU A 414 -11.18 14.95 -2.70
C LEU A 414 -11.26 14.95 -1.16
N GLY A 415 -11.55 16.10 -0.56
CA GLY A 415 -11.75 16.21 0.89
C GLY A 415 -13.03 15.49 1.35
N ALA A 416 -14.11 15.60 0.58
CA ALA A 416 -15.34 14.84 0.84
C ALA A 416 -15.09 13.33 0.76
N LEU A 417 -14.39 12.87 -0.27
CA LEU A 417 -14.02 11.46 -0.42
C LEU A 417 -13.15 10.99 0.75
N ALA A 418 -12.13 11.76 1.15
CA ALA A 418 -11.26 11.41 2.27
C ALA A 418 -12.02 11.31 3.60
N LEU A 419 -12.94 12.24 3.87
CA LEU A 419 -13.79 12.21 5.07
C LEU A 419 -14.82 11.08 5.03
N GLN A 420 -15.44 10.81 3.87
CA GLN A 420 -16.35 9.68 3.67
C GLN A 420 -15.63 8.35 3.87
N MET A 421 -14.43 8.21 3.30
CA MET A 421 -13.56 7.05 3.50
C MET A 421 -13.29 6.83 4.99
N LYS A 422 -12.93 7.89 5.70
CA LYS A 422 -12.73 7.83 7.16
C LYS A 422 -14.02 7.49 7.94
N GLN A 423 -15.15 8.14 7.63
CA GLN A 423 -16.45 7.91 8.29
C GLN A 423 -16.96 6.48 8.08
N ALA A 424 -16.70 5.91 6.91
CA ALA A 424 -17.07 4.54 6.59
C ALA A 424 -16.08 3.50 7.16
N GLY A 425 -15.06 3.92 7.92
CA GLY A 425 -13.98 3.04 8.38
C GLY A 425 -13.11 2.49 7.23
N ILE A 426 -13.28 3.03 6.02
CA ILE A 426 -12.54 2.72 4.80
C ILE A 426 -11.20 3.47 4.87
N ASN A 427 -10.33 3.04 5.78
CA ASN A 427 -8.91 3.37 5.74
C ASN A 427 -8.12 2.41 4.82
N GLU A 428 -8.80 1.66 3.95
CA GLU A 428 -8.20 0.71 3.01
C GLU A 428 -8.53 1.04 1.55
N GLU A 429 -7.57 0.72 0.69
CA GLU A 429 -7.58 0.82 -0.75
C GLU A 429 -8.91 0.42 -1.41
N VAL A 430 -9.24 1.10 -2.51
CA VAL A 430 -10.30 0.68 -3.43
C VAL A 430 -10.00 -0.74 -3.92
N LYS A 431 -10.74 -1.72 -3.37
CA LYS A 431 -10.66 -3.14 -3.74
C LYS A 431 -11.16 -3.33 -5.16
N ILE A 432 -10.37 -4.05 -5.97
CA ILE A 432 -10.64 -4.41 -7.38
C ILE A 432 -11.93 -5.24 -7.53
N ASP A 433 -12.42 -5.80 -6.43
CA ASP A 433 -13.51 -6.78 -6.42
C ASP A 433 -14.90 -6.17 -6.14
N ALA A 434 -15.01 -4.85 -5.99
CA ALA A 434 -16.31 -4.19 -5.84
C ALA A 434 -17.01 -4.04 -7.22
N PRO A 435 -18.32 -4.31 -7.33
CA PRO A 435 -19.06 -4.03 -8.54
C PRO A 435 -18.89 -2.55 -8.94
N ILE A 436 -18.65 -2.30 -10.22
CA ILE A 436 -18.43 -0.95 -10.75
C ILE A 436 -19.75 -0.19 -10.67
N GLU A 437 -19.89 0.70 -9.69
CA GLU A 437 -21.14 1.42 -9.44
C GLU A 437 -21.25 2.69 -10.29
N ASN A 438 -20.13 3.24 -10.79
CA ASN A 438 -20.15 4.42 -11.65
C ASN A 438 -18.97 4.56 -12.62
N ASN A 439 -19.12 5.49 -13.57
CA ASN A 439 -18.16 5.77 -14.64
C ASN A 439 -16.81 6.31 -14.15
N VAL A 440 -16.72 6.79 -12.90
CA VAL A 440 -15.48 7.29 -12.29
C VAL A 440 -14.63 6.10 -11.83
N GLN A 441 -15.24 5.11 -11.19
CA GLN A 441 -14.60 3.83 -10.87
C GLN A 441 -14.18 3.06 -12.13
N ALA A 442 -15.02 3.07 -13.18
CA ALA A 442 -14.69 2.44 -14.46
C ALA A 442 -13.42 3.02 -15.12
N ARG A 443 -13.23 4.34 -15.07
CA ARG A 443 -12.03 5.02 -15.63
C ARG A 443 -10.77 4.75 -14.81
N ALA A 444 -10.87 4.79 -13.48
CA ALA A 444 -9.75 4.47 -12.59
C ALA A 444 -9.30 3.01 -12.75
N HIS A 445 -10.26 2.08 -12.87
CA HIS A 445 -10.00 0.66 -13.11
C HIS A 445 -9.35 0.40 -14.48
N SER A 446 -9.75 1.14 -15.52
CA SER A 446 -9.20 1.02 -16.87
C SER A 446 -7.80 1.65 -17.02
N GLN A 447 -7.50 2.70 -16.26
CA GLN A 447 -6.16 3.31 -16.23
C GLN A 447 -5.15 2.46 -15.44
N LYS A 448 -5.56 1.85 -14.32
CA LYS A 448 -4.71 0.91 -13.54
C LYS A 448 -4.37 -0.35 -14.35
N MET A 449 -5.32 -0.88 -15.13
CA MET A 449 -5.12 -2.06 -15.99
C MET A 449 -4.09 -1.85 -17.13
N ASN A 450 -3.92 -0.62 -17.62
CA ASN A 450 -2.96 -0.31 -18.70
C ASN A 450 -1.49 -0.26 -18.23
N ALA A 451 -1.21 -0.35 -16.92
CA ALA A 451 0.14 -0.29 -16.36
C ALA A 451 0.87 -1.66 -16.29
N TYR A 452 0.16 -2.78 -16.51
CA TYR A 452 0.66 -4.14 -16.27
C TYR A 452 1.00 -4.92 -17.56
N SER A 453 2.05 -4.47 -18.27
CA SER A 453 2.53 -5.10 -19.51
C SER A 453 3.65 -6.14 -19.24
N TYR A 454 3.28 -7.42 -19.22
CA TYR A 454 4.08 -8.61 -18.85
C TYR A 454 5.36 -8.86 -19.69
N ILE A 455 5.67 -8.08 -20.73
CA ILE A 455 6.89 -8.29 -21.55
C ILE A 455 7.75 -7.03 -21.61
N GLU A 456 7.16 -5.86 -21.34
CA GLU A 456 7.81 -4.59 -21.63
C GLU A 456 8.85 -4.20 -20.56
N ALA A 457 8.70 -4.59 -19.29
CA ALA A 457 9.59 -4.14 -18.21
C ALA A 457 10.96 -4.87 -18.14
N PRO A 458 11.05 -6.21 -18.24
CA PRO A 458 12.34 -6.92 -18.23
C PRO A 458 13.13 -6.62 -19.50
N LEU A 459 12.44 -6.51 -20.64
CA LEU A 459 13.04 -6.12 -21.90
C LEU A 459 13.35 -4.62 -21.96
N ARG A 460 12.57 -3.72 -21.34
CA ARG A 460 13.00 -2.32 -21.17
C ARG A 460 14.27 -2.25 -20.33
N SER A 461 14.34 -2.95 -19.21
CA SER A 461 15.54 -3.06 -18.37
C SER A 461 16.75 -3.52 -19.20
N MET A 462 16.59 -4.61 -19.96
CA MET A 462 17.60 -5.12 -20.88
C MET A 462 17.96 -4.11 -21.98
N LEU A 463 16.97 -3.44 -22.60
CA LEU A 463 17.10 -2.42 -23.66
C LEU A 463 17.60 -1.04 -23.17
N THR A 464 17.55 -0.81 -21.85
CA THR A 464 18.05 0.39 -21.19
C THR A 464 19.46 0.22 -20.67
N SER A 465 19.94 -1.03 -20.51
CA SER A 465 21.34 -1.37 -20.18
C SER A 465 22.33 -0.51 -20.96
N ASP A 466 23.35 -0.01 -20.26
CA ASP A 466 24.39 0.84 -20.82
C ASP A 466 25.22 0.11 -21.89
N GLU A 467 25.26 -1.23 -21.86
CA GLU A 467 25.90 -2.07 -22.88
C GLU A 467 25.23 -1.95 -24.26
N LEU A 468 23.97 -1.51 -24.32
CA LEU A 468 23.22 -1.33 -25.58
C LEU A 468 23.24 0.10 -26.10
N ILE A 469 23.87 1.05 -25.40
CA ILE A 469 24.02 2.45 -25.85
C ILE A 469 24.60 2.54 -27.28
N PRO A 470 25.63 1.77 -27.68
CA PRO A 470 26.17 1.80 -29.05
C PRO A 470 25.17 1.32 -30.11
N LEU A 471 24.14 0.57 -29.70
CA LEU A 471 23.17 -0.10 -30.56
C LEU A 471 21.79 0.59 -30.54
N LYS A 472 21.59 1.56 -29.62
CA LYS A 472 20.41 2.44 -29.55
C LYS A 472 20.35 3.31 -30.81
N GLY A 473 19.43 2.97 -31.73
CA GLY A 473 19.20 3.70 -32.99
C GLY A 473 19.30 2.84 -34.25
N THR A 474 19.74 1.58 -34.11
CA THR A 474 19.80 0.63 -35.23
C THR A 474 18.39 0.15 -35.65
N ARG A 475 18.23 -0.17 -36.94
CA ARG A 475 16.96 -0.68 -37.50
C ARG A 475 16.56 -2.00 -36.86
N GLU A 476 17.53 -2.84 -36.53
CA GLU A 476 17.37 -4.13 -35.88
C GLU A 476 16.82 -3.96 -34.46
N MET A 477 17.36 -3.02 -33.68
CA MET A 477 16.86 -2.70 -32.34
C MET A 477 15.43 -2.11 -32.37
N ALA A 478 15.12 -1.28 -33.37
CA ALA A 478 13.76 -0.76 -33.56
C ALA A 478 12.76 -1.86 -33.94
N THR A 479 13.20 -2.84 -34.73
CA THR A 479 12.38 -3.99 -35.13
C THR A 479 12.11 -4.91 -33.94
N LEU A 480 13.12 -5.17 -33.12
CA LEU A 480 13.01 -5.92 -31.87
C LEU A 480 11.97 -5.26 -30.93
N LYS A 481 12.08 -3.96 -30.70
CA LYS A 481 11.11 -3.16 -29.91
C LYS A 481 9.67 -3.25 -30.42
N LYS A 482 9.49 -3.20 -31.75
CA LYS A 482 8.17 -3.28 -32.37
C LYS A 482 7.51 -4.65 -32.16
N ASN A 483 8.27 -5.73 -32.30
CA ASN A 483 7.74 -7.08 -32.14
C ASN A 483 7.37 -7.37 -30.67
N ILE A 484 8.13 -6.83 -29.72
CA ILE A 484 7.83 -6.89 -28.28
C ILE A 484 6.50 -6.19 -27.95
N ALA A 485 6.30 -4.98 -28.46
CA ALA A 485 5.06 -4.23 -28.27
C ALA A 485 3.84 -4.99 -28.83
N ALA A 486 4.02 -5.72 -29.94
CA ALA A 486 2.96 -6.50 -30.56
C ALA A 486 2.56 -7.73 -29.73
N ILE A 487 3.51 -8.42 -29.08
CA ILE A 487 3.19 -9.54 -28.17
C ILE A 487 2.44 -9.03 -26.92
N SER A 488 2.89 -7.90 -26.37
CA SER A 488 2.28 -7.29 -25.18
C SER A 488 0.82 -6.88 -25.42
N ALA A 489 0.54 -6.28 -26.58
CA ALA A 489 -0.83 -5.89 -26.97
C ALA A 489 -1.75 -7.10 -27.23
N PHE A 490 -1.18 -8.28 -27.52
CA PHE A 490 -1.95 -9.48 -27.83
C PHE A 490 -2.37 -10.26 -26.58
N ALA A 491 -1.57 -10.18 -25.51
CA ALA A 491 -1.82 -10.86 -24.24
C ALA A 491 -3.04 -10.32 -23.46
N SER A 492 -3.51 -9.11 -23.78
CA SER A 492 -4.66 -8.45 -23.13
C SER A 492 -6.03 -8.77 -23.77
N ASN A 493 -6.10 -9.64 -24.77
CA ASN A 493 -7.37 -10.02 -25.41
C ASN A 493 -8.17 -11.02 -24.55
N THR A 494 -9.45 -10.71 -24.32
CA THR A 494 -10.43 -11.59 -23.66
C THR A 494 -11.28 -12.32 -24.70
N MET A 495 -11.46 -13.64 -24.59
CA MET A 495 -12.41 -14.38 -25.43
C MET A 495 -13.81 -14.39 -24.78
N PRO A 496 -14.90 -14.41 -25.56
CA PRO A 496 -16.25 -14.56 -25.03
C PRO A 496 -16.45 -15.97 -24.39
N PRO A 497 -17.31 -16.10 -23.36
CA PRO A 497 -17.63 -17.40 -22.75
C PRO A 497 -18.31 -18.36 -23.74
N ILE A 498 -18.06 -19.67 -23.58
CA ILE A 498 -18.68 -20.71 -24.41
C ILE A 498 -20.18 -20.76 -24.10
N LYS A 499 -21.02 -20.66 -25.14
CA LYS A 499 -22.47 -20.83 -24.98
C LYS A 499 -22.79 -22.32 -24.83
N LEU A 500 -23.46 -22.66 -23.72
CA LEU A 500 -24.05 -23.97 -23.50
C LEU A 500 -25.45 -24.02 -24.13
N ASP A 501 -25.88 -25.20 -24.56
CA ASP A 501 -27.26 -25.45 -24.99
C ASP A 501 -28.24 -25.39 -23.80
N ALA A 502 -29.54 -25.53 -24.09
CA ALA A 502 -30.60 -25.46 -23.08
C ALA A 502 -30.51 -26.58 -22.02
N GLN A 503 -29.72 -27.62 -22.27
CA GLN A 503 -29.48 -28.76 -21.38
C GLN A 503 -28.16 -28.62 -20.61
N GLY A 504 -27.40 -27.54 -20.83
CA GLY A 504 -26.11 -27.32 -20.19
C GLY A 504 -24.96 -28.13 -20.82
N ASN A 505 -25.16 -28.67 -22.03
CA ASN A 505 -24.12 -29.32 -22.81
C ASN A 505 -23.45 -28.32 -23.76
N ILE A 506 -22.26 -28.67 -24.23
CA ILE A 506 -21.54 -27.86 -25.20
C ILE A 506 -22.24 -28.00 -26.56
N ASP A 507 -22.76 -26.88 -27.07
CA ASP A 507 -23.33 -26.83 -28.42
C ASP A 507 -22.20 -27.02 -29.46
N GLY A 508 -22.29 -28.07 -30.26
CA GLY A 508 -21.25 -28.46 -31.22
C GLY A 508 -20.97 -27.41 -32.32
N GLU A 509 -21.90 -26.48 -32.57
CA GLU A 509 -21.67 -25.37 -33.50
C GLU A 509 -20.85 -24.24 -32.83
N ASN A 510 -21.10 -23.97 -31.54
CA ASN A 510 -20.31 -23.04 -30.73
C ASN A 510 -18.94 -23.61 -30.34
N GLU A 511 -18.81 -24.91 -30.13
CA GLU A 511 -17.53 -25.60 -29.89
C GLU A 511 -16.56 -25.38 -31.06
N LYS A 512 -17.03 -25.57 -32.30
CA LYS A 512 -16.23 -25.32 -33.51
C LYS A 512 -15.83 -23.87 -33.67
N LYS A 513 -16.64 -22.93 -33.17
CA LYS A 513 -16.35 -21.50 -33.22
C LYS A 513 -15.28 -21.09 -32.20
N VAL A 514 -15.42 -21.54 -30.95
CA VAL A 514 -14.41 -21.35 -29.87
C VAL A 514 -13.10 -22.03 -30.26
N GLN A 515 -13.21 -23.28 -30.67
CA GLN A 515 -12.53 -23.92 -31.79
C GLN A 515 -11.50 -23.06 -32.55
N GLY A 516 -12.04 -22.35 -33.54
CA GLY A 516 -11.29 -21.49 -34.45
C GLY A 516 -10.78 -20.20 -33.82
N GLU A 517 -11.42 -19.68 -32.77
CA GLU A 517 -10.94 -18.48 -32.05
C GLU A 517 -9.66 -18.78 -31.24
N ILE A 518 -9.60 -19.92 -30.53
CA ILE A 518 -8.40 -20.39 -29.83
C ILE A 518 -7.28 -20.68 -30.85
N ASP A 519 -7.59 -21.33 -31.97
CA ASP A 519 -6.61 -21.64 -33.02
C ASP A 519 -6.05 -20.36 -33.67
N ALA A 520 -6.89 -19.34 -33.90
CA ALA A 520 -6.46 -18.05 -34.42
C ALA A 520 -5.56 -17.30 -33.43
N VAL A 521 -5.85 -17.38 -32.14
CA VAL A 521 -5.05 -16.77 -31.07
C VAL A 521 -3.70 -17.47 -30.92
N CYS A 522 -3.70 -18.80 -30.87
CA CYS A 522 -2.48 -19.61 -30.84
C CYS A 522 -1.59 -19.31 -32.06
N THR A 523 -2.18 -19.31 -33.27
CA THR A 523 -1.47 -18.99 -34.52
C THR A 523 -0.84 -17.60 -34.47
N THR A 524 -1.59 -16.60 -34.01
CA THR A 524 -1.10 -15.22 -33.93
C THR A 524 0.04 -15.08 -32.92
N MET A 525 -0.06 -15.72 -31.75
CA MET A 525 0.97 -15.69 -30.73
C MET A 525 2.26 -16.40 -31.18
N VAL A 526 2.14 -17.58 -31.80
CA VAL A 526 3.27 -18.33 -32.39
C VAL A 526 3.96 -17.52 -33.49
N MET A 527 3.19 -16.81 -34.33
CA MET A 527 3.74 -15.90 -35.34
C MET A 527 4.50 -14.72 -34.73
N LEU A 528 4.02 -14.17 -33.61
CA LEU A 528 4.68 -13.06 -32.94
C LEU A 528 5.98 -13.50 -32.23
N TYR A 529 5.97 -14.66 -31.56
CA TYR A 529 7.18 -15.27 -31.00
C TYR A 529 8.23 -15.56 -32.07
N SER A 530 7.82 -16.12 -33.21
CA SER A 530 8.74 -16.40 -34.33
C SER A 530 9.38 -15.12 -34.88
N LYS A 531 8.61 -14.02 -34.99
CA LYS A 531 9.15 -12.71 -35.38
C LYS A 531 10.13 -12.15 -34.35
N LEU A 532 9.93 -12.42 -33.06
CA LEU A 532 10.84 -12.01 -31.99
C LEU A 532 12.16 -12.79 -32.07
N THR A 533 12.11 -14.12 -32.13
CA THR A 533 13.29 -14.99 -32.33
C THR A 533 14.09 -14.57 -33.55
N ASP A 534 13.44 -14.40 -34.71
CA ASP A 534 14.09 -13.94 -35.95
C ASP A 534 14.79 -12.58 -35.78
N SER A 535 14.26 -11.70 -34.93
CA SER A 535 14.83 -10.38 -34.67
C SER A 535 16.05 -10.47 -33.76
N ILE A 536 16.01 -11.35 -32.76
CA ILE A 536 17.14 -11.63 -31.86
C ILE A 536 18.29 -12.28 -32.65
N ASP A 537 18.01 -13.30 -33.46
CA ASP A 537 19.04 -13.99 -34.24
C ASP A 537 19.71 -13.08 -35.29
N LYS A 538 18.92 -12.22 -35.96
CA LYS A 538 19.47 -11.20 -36.86
C LYS A 538 20.33 -10.18 -36.12
N PHE A 539 19.99 -9.86 -34.88
CA PHE A 539 20.77 -8.95 -34.04
C PHE A 539 22.09 -9.59 -33.62
N ILE A 540 22.07 -10.83 -33.12
CA ILE A 540 23.27 -11.61 -32.78
C ILE A 540 24.18 -11.77 -33.99
N LYS A 541 23.64 -12.17 -35.14
CA LYS A 541 24.41 -12.34 -36.38
C LYS A 541 25.12 -11.06 -36.83
N LYS A 542 24.54 -9.90 -36.54
CA LYS A 542 25.06 -8.60 -36.98
C LYS A 542 26.05 -7.97 -35.99
N TYR A 543 25.90 -8.22 -34.69
CA TYR A 543 26.65 -7.52 -33.64
C TYR A 543 27.39 -8.42 -32.63
N GLY A 544 27.10 -9.72 -32.60
CA GLY A 544 27.50 -10.65 -31.54
C GLY A 544 29.01 -10.87 -31.39
N SER A 545 29.80 -10.70 -32.45
CA SER A 545 31.27 -10.86 -32.37
C SER A 545 31.98 -9.78 -31.56
N ALA A 546 31.32 -8.64 -31.30
CA ALA A 546 31.87 -7.53 -30.53
C ALA A 546 31.39 -7.48 -29.07
N TYR A 547 30.43 -8.33 -28.69
CA TYR A 547 29.78 -8.29 -27.37
C TYR A 547 29.46 -9.72 -26.88
N THR A 548 30.48 -10.44 -26.43
CA THR A 548 30.40 -11.88 -26.12
C THR A 548 29.34 -12.19 -25.05
N GLU A 549 29.34 -11.49 -23.91
CA GLU A 549 28.37 -11.70 -22.82
C GLU A 549 26.92 -11.37 -23.24
N LEU A 550 26.72 -10.26 -23.96
CA LEU A 550 25.41 -9.89 -24.52
C LEU A 550 24.93 -10.91 -25.56
N SER A 551 25.85 -11.42 -26.39
CA SER A 551 25.54 -12.44 -27.39
C SER A 551 25.13 -13.76 -26.72
N GLU A 552 25.78 -14.14 -25.62
CA GLU A 552 25.40 -15.30 -24.81
C GLU A 552 24.02 -15.10 -24.18
N MET A 553 23.76 -13.95 -23.56
CA MET A 553 22.43 -13.62 -22.99
C MET A 553 21.32 -13.63 -24.06
N LEU A 554 21.57 -13.03 -25.23
CA LEU A 554 20.60 -12.99 -26.32
C LEU A 554 20.40 -14.37 -26.96
N THR A 555 21.44 -15.21 -27.02
CA THR A 555 21.33 -16.58 -27.50
C THR A 555 20.46 -17.41 -26.57
N GLU A 556 20.68 -17.30 -25.25
CA GLU A 556 19.88 -17.98 -24.25
C GLU A 556 18.43 -17.48 -24.25
N LEU A 557 18.21 -16.17 -24.43
CA LEU A 557 16.88 -15.60 -24.62
C LEU A 557 16.20 -16.11 -25.89
N SER A 558 16.92 -16.20 -27.02
CA SER A 558 16.38 -16.72 -28.28
C SER A 558 15.91 -18.17 -28.14
N LYS A 559 16.72 -18.99 -27.48
CA LYS A 559 16.41 -20.39 -27.15
C LYS A 559 15.20 -20.48 -26.22
N SER A 560 15.19 -19.72 -25.13
CA SER A 560 14.07 -19.65 -24.17
C SER A 560 12.75 -19.23 -24.84
N VAL A 561 12.78 -18.22 -25.72
CA VAL A 561 11.60 -17.77 -26.48
C VAL A 561 11.11 -18.85 -27.45
N ALA A 562 12.02 -19.60 -28.08
CA ALA A 562 11.66 -20.70 -28.98
C ALA A 562 11.05 -21.89 -28.22
N GLU A 563 11.56 -22.21 -27.04
CA GLU A 563 11.02 -23.22 -26.13
C GLU A 563 9.64 -22.81 -25.58
N GLU A 564 9.49 -21.55 -25.14
CA GLU A 564 8.20 -21.00 -24.71
C GLU A 564 7.15 -21.02 -25.83
N ARG A 565 7.55 -20.72 -27.07
CA ARG A 565 6.66 -20.77 -28.24
C ARG A 565 6.07 -22.16 -28.44
N GLU A 566 6.91 -23.19 -28.43
CA GLU A 566 6.45 -24.57 -28.63
C GLU A 566 5.65 -25.08 -27.42
N SER A 567 6.10 -24.76 -26.20
CA SER A 567 5.37 -25.04 -24.96
C SER A 567 3.98 -24.40 -24.97
N PHE A 568 3.88 -23.11 -25.32
CA PHE A 568 2.61 -22.39 -25.39
C PHE A 568 1.67 -23.01 -26.41
N ARG A 569 2.16 -23.38 -27.59
CA ARG A 569 1.37 -24.05 -28.62
C ARG A 569 0.81 -25.38 -28.09
N GLN A 570 1.66 -26.23 -27.54
CA GLN A 570 1.27 -27.54 -27.03
C GLN A 570 0.28 -27.41 -25.86
N LYS A 571 0.55 -26.49 -24.92
CA LYS A 571 -0.29 -26.25 -23.75
C LYS A 571 -1.63 -25.60 -24.09
N THR A 572 -1.69 -24.81 -25.16
CA THR A 572 -2.97 -24.28 -25.68
C THR A 572 -3.85 -25.40 -26.22
N ILE A 573 -3.26 -26.39 -26.90
CA ILE A 573 -3.98 -27.58 -27.39
C ILE A 573 -4.47 -28.42 -26.21
N GLU A 574 -3.63 -28.68 -25.21
CA GLU A 574 -4.03 -29.40 -24.00
C GLU A 574 -5.12 -28.65 -23.22
N TYR A 575 -5.00 -27.33 -23.04
CA TYR A 575 -5.99 -26.52 -22.33
C TYR A 575 -7.36 -26.57 -23.01
N ARG A 576 -7.38 -26.57 -24.35
CA ARG A 576 -8.59 -26.74 -25.15
C ARG A 576 -9.28 -28.07 -24.85
N GLU A 577 -8.52 -29.17 -24.77
CA GLU A 577 -9.04 -30.49 -24.40
C GLU A 577 -9.59 -30.50 -22.96
N VAL A 578 -8.95 -29.78 -22.04
CA VAL A 578 -9.44 -29.67 -20.65
C VAL A 578 -10.74 -28.87 -20.58
N VAL A 579 -10.84 -27.75 -21.29
CA VAL A 579 -12.05 -26.90 -21.34
C VAL A 579 -13.24 -27.63 -21.97
N SER A 580 -13.02 -28.48 -22.97
CA SER A 580 -14.09 -29.26 -23.59
C SER A 580 -14.61 -30.39 -22.69
N ILE A 581 -13.82 -30.82 -21.70
CA ILE A 581 -14.18 -31.89 -20.76
C ILE A 581 -14.75 -31.31 -19.44
N ASP A 582 -14.30 -30.14 -19.01
CA ASP A 582 -14.69 -29.52 -17.73
C ASP A 582 -15.86 -28.53 -17.88
N GLN A 583 -17.03 -28.95 -17.40
CA GLN A 583 -18.29 -28.21 -17.44
C GLN A 583 -18.29 -26.90 -16.61
N GLN A 584 -17.37 -26.73 -15.66
CA GLN A 584 -17.22 -25.49 -14.90
C GLN A 584 -16.29 -24.50 -15.60
N LEU A 585 -15.23 -25.00 -16.26
CA LEU A 585 -14.33 -24.17 -17.05
C LEU A 585 -15.01 -23.64 -18.31
N SER A 586 -15.87 -24.43 -18.96
CA SER A 586 -16.64 -23.99 -20.13
C SER A 586 -17.63 -22.84 -19.84
N LYS A 587 -18.05 -22.67 -18.58
CA LYS A 587 -18.94 -21.59 -18.13
C LYS A 587 -18.24 -20.26 -17.86
N LYS A 588 -16.90 -20.22 -17.84
CA LYS A 588 -16.11 -19.01 -17.55
C LYS A 588 -15.58 -18.38 -18.85
N PRO A 589 -15.50 -17.05 -18.95
CA PRO A 589 -14.77 -16.40 -20.04
C PRO A 589 -13.32 -16.88 -20.03
N ILE A 590 -12.84 -17.35 -21.19
CA ILE A 590 -11.48 -17.85 -21.32
C ILE A 590 -10.58 -16.69 -21.72
N THR A 591 -9.49 -16.50 -20.97
CA THR A 591 -8.50 -15.45 -21.28
C THR A 591 -7.20 -16.05 -21.80
N VAL A 592 -6.44 -15.29 -22.58
CA VAL A 592 -5.05 -15.66 -22.94
C VAL A 592 -4.21 -15.89 -21.68
N LEU A 593 -4.50 -15.15 -20.61
CA LEU A 593 -3.92 -15.35 -19.27
C LEU A 593 -4.24 -16.73 -18.68
N ASP A 594 -5.42 -17.30 -18.92
CA ASP A 594 -5.75 -18.65 -18.46
C ASP A 594 -4.95 -19.71 -19.22
N THR A 595 -4.70 -19.50 -20.50
CA THR A 595 -3.80 -20.36 -21.30
C THR A 595 -2.35 -20.19 -20.86
N ILE A 596 -1.90 -18.99 -20.51
CA ILE A 596 -0.56 -18.74 -19.94
C ILE A 596 -0.43 -19.42 -18.57
N ARG A 597 -1.45 -19.29 -17.70
CA ARG A 597 -1.50 -19.96 -16.39
C ARG A 597 -1.49 -21.48 -16.54
N TYR A 598 -2.23 -22.01 -17.52
CA TYR A 598 -2.21 -23.42 -17.85
C TYR A 598 -0.87 -23.87 -18.43
N ASN A 599 -0.23 -23.06 -19.29
CA ASN A 599 1.10 -23.32 -19.84
C ASN A 599 2.18 -23.38 -18.75
N ARG A 600 2.10 -22.47 -17.76
CA ARG A 600 2.96 -22.51 -16.57
C ARG A 600 2.64 -23.67 -15.64
N GLY A 601 1.48 -24.29 -15.81
CA GLY A 601 1.05 -25.45 -15.06
C GLY A 601 1.44 -26.76 -15.72
N ALA A 602 1.71 -27.77 -14.89
CA ALA A 602 1.82 -29.13 -15.41
C ALA A 602 0.45 -29.82 -15.41
N PHE A 603 0.23 -30.74 -16.35
CA PHE A 603 -0.97 -31.56 -16.41
C PHE A 603 -0.56 -33.04 -16.36
N TYR A 604 -1.18 -33.80 -15.47
CA TYR A 604 -0.96 -35.26 -15.36
C TYR A 604 -2.30 -35.96 -15.45
N ASP A 605 -2.40 -36.89 -16.40
CA ASP A 605 -3.59 -37.70 -16.58
C ASP A 605 -3.38 -39.10 -16.01
N LEU A 606 -3.65 -39.24 -14.71
CA LEU A 606 -3.40 -40.47 -13.97
C LEU A 606 -4.38 -41.59 -14.36
N ASP A 607 -5.52 -41.24 -14.97
CA ASP A 607 -6.53 -42.19 -15.41
C ASP A 607 -6.12 -42.91 -16.72
N ASN A 608 -5.40 -42.23 -17.62
CA ASN A 608 -5.07 -42.79 -18.94
C ASN A 608 -3.58 -42.99 -19.21
N ASP A 609 -2.66 -42.30 -18.51
CA ASP A 609 -1.23 -42.50 -18.71
C ASP A 609 -0.70 -43.68 -17.89
N LYS A 610 -0.60 -44.83 -18.55
CA LYS A 610 -0.10 -46.08 -17.97
C LYS A 610 1.37 -46.05 -17.53
N ASN A 611 2.12 -45.00 -17.89
CA ASN A 611 3.49 -44.81 -17.45
C ASN A 611 3.60 -44.10 -16.09
N LEU A 612 2.47 -43.62 -15.56
CA LEU A 612 2.38 -42.99 -14.25
C LEU A 612 1.90 -43.98 -13.20
N THR A 613 2.52 -43.95 -12.03
CA THR A 613 2.02 -44.62 -10.82
C THR A 613 1.92 -43.61 -9.70
N VAL A 614 0.90 -43.74 -8.85
CA VAL A 614 0.63 -42.78 -7.77
C VAL A 614 0.60 -43.49 -6.43
N GLU A 615 1.35 -42.93 -5.49
CA GLU A 615 1.32 -43.32 -4.08
C GLU A 615 0.80 -42.13 -3.28
N VAL A 616 -0.22 -42.32 -2.44
CA VAL A 616 -0.72 -41.27 -1.55
C VAL A 616 0.13 -41.26 -0.28
N GLY A 617 0.65 -40.10 0.08
CA GLY A 617 1.39 -39.85 1.31
C GLY A 617 1.13 -38.44 1.84
N GLY A 618 2.00 -38.00 2.75
CA GLY A 618 1.90 -36.68 3.38
C GLY A 618 1.45 -36.74 4.84
N ALA A 619 1.47 -35.58 5.49
CA ALA A 619 0.92 -35.41 6.83
C ALA A 619 -0.62 -35.39 6.78
N VAL A 620 -1.27 -35.63 7.93
CA VAL A 620 -2.75 -35.60 8.09
C VAL A 620 -3.36 -34.28 7.56
N SER A 621 -2.56 -33.22 7.52
CA SER A 621 -2.87 -31.87 7.10
C SER A 621 -2.97 -31.63 5.60
N SER A 622 -2.27 -32.42 4.78
CA SER A 622 -2.10 -32.14 3.36
C SER A 622 -1.94 -33.43 2.59
N ILE A 623 -2.83 -33.69 1.63
CA ILE A 623 -2.71 -34.85 0.77
C ILE A 623 -1.59 -34.58 -0.25
N VAL A 624 -0.54 -35.41 -0.20
CA VAL A 624 0.57 -35.34 -1.13
C VAL A 624 0.61 -36.63 -1.95
N TYR A 625 0.47 -36.50 -3.25
CA TYR A 625 0.54 -37.61 -4.18
C TYR A 625 1.96 -37.71 -4.74
N LYS A 626 2.65 -38.81 -4.46
CA LYS A 626 3.94 -39.11 -5.09
C LYS A 626 3.65 -39.76 -6.45
N ILE A 627 3.84 -38.99 -7.51
CA ILE A 627 3.64 -39.42 -8.89
C ILE A 627 4.99 -39.87 -9.44
N THR A 628 5.07 -41.15 -9.85
CA THR A 628 6.26 -41.72 -10.47
C THR A 628 5.99 -41.96 -11.95
N ARG A 629 6.78 -41.33 -12.82
CA ARG A 629 6.77 -41.56 -14.27
C ARG A 629 7.92 -42.48 -14.67
N LYS A 630 7.64 -43.50 -15.46
CA LYS A 630 8.69 -44.32 -16.11
C LYS A 630 9.33 -43.53 -17.25
N VAL A 631 10.65 -43.36 -17.20
CA VAL A 631 11.44 -42.66 -18.23
C VAL A 631 12.57 -43.56 -18.72
N PRO A 632 13.10 -43.34 -19.95
CA PRO A 632 14.27 -44.09 -20.42
C PRO A 632 15.43 -43.97 -19.44
N LYS A 633 16.12 -45.09 -19.19
CA LYS A 633 17.29 -45.09 -18.32
C LYS A 633 18.41 -44.27 -18.94
N THR A 634 19.00 -43.38 -18.16
CA THR A 634 20.20 -42.62 -18.55
C THR A 634 21.30 -42.88 -17.54
N LYS A 635 22.52 -42.39 -17.82
CA LYS A 635 23.63 -42.44 -16.85
C LYS A 635 23.29 -41.68 -15.56
N GLU A 636 22.50 -40.61 -15.68
CA GLU A 636 22.09 -39.73 -14.59
C GLU A 636 20.81 -40.24 -13.88
N ASN A 637 20.01 -41.07 -14.55
CA ASN A 637 18.82 -41.72 -14.00
C ASN A 637 18.84 -43.23 -14.31
N PRO A 638 19.66 -44.02 -13.60
CA PRO A 638 19.82 -45.46 -13.84
C PRO A 638 18.56 -46.26 -13.51
N GLU A 639 17.68 -45.71 -12.67
CA GLU A 639 16.40 -46.32 -12.30
C GLU A 639 15.34 -46.17 -13.40
N GLY A 640 15.46 -45.16 -14.27
CA GLY A 640 14.47 -44.86 -15.30
C GLY A 640 13.15 -44.40 -14.68
N LYS A 641 13.23 -43.64 -13.58
CA LYS A 641 12.07 -43.12 -12.85
C LYS A 641 12.22 -41.63 -12.60
N GLU A 642 11.18 -40.87 -12.94
CA GLU A 642 11.04 -39.47 -12.55
C GLU A 642 9.97 -39.42 -11.45
N ILE A 643 10.29 -38.82 -10.31
CA ILE A 643 9.39 -38.72 -9.15
C ILE A 643 9.09 -37.25 -8.91
N VAL A 644 7.80 -36.92 -8.87
CA VAL A 644 7.30 -35.59 -8.51
C VAL A 644 6.25 -35.73 -7.41
N TYR A 645 6.16 -34.74 -6.53
CA TYR A 645 5.18 -34.71 -5.45
C TYR A 645 4.10 -33.68 -5.79
N PHE A 646 2.84 -34.10 -5.83
CA PHE A 646 1.70 -33.20 -6.05
C PHE A 646 0.99 -32.95 -4.72
N ARG A 647 1.02 -31.71 -4.22
CA ARG A 647 0.25 -31.26 -3.06
C ARG A 647 -1.06 -30.64 -3.56
N GLU A 648 -2.19 -31.11 -3.08
CA GLU A 648 -3.49 -30.49 -3.40
C GLU A 648 -3.54 -29.04 -2.90
N LYS A 649 -4.28 -28.20 -3.63
CA LYS A 649 -4.44 -26.78 -3.30
C LYS A 649 -5.14 -26.63 -1.95
N ASP A 650 -4.52 -25.91 -1.02
CA ASP A 650 -5.10 -25.56 0.29
C ASP A 650 -5.23 -24.05 0.48
N GLU A 651 -6.15 -23.63 1.35
CA GLU A 651 -6.43 -22.22 1.62
C GLU A 651 -6.38 -21.97 3.12
N VAL A 652 -6.10 -20.73 3.52
CA VAL A 652 -6.27 -20.30 4.91
C VAL A 652 -7.73 -20.53 5.29
N PRO A 653 -8.02 -21.34 6.34
CA PRO A 653 -9.39 -21.71 6.67
C PRO A 653 -10.26 -20.49 7.03
N SER A 654 -11.57 -20.62 6.88
CA SER A 654 -12.52 -19.52 7.07
C SER A 654 -12.43 -18.88 8.45
N GLU A 655 -12.59 -17.56 8.55
CA GLU A 655 -12.77 -16.85 9.82
C GLU A 655 -14.08 -17.26 10.52
N ASN A 656 -15.07 -17.72 9.75
CA ASN A 656 -16.32 -18.21 10.29
C ASN A 656 -16.11 -19.62 10.86
N ASN A 657 -16.22 -19.75 12.19
CA ASN A 657 -16.03 -21.00 12.90
C ASN A 657 -16.97 -22.11 12.44
N ILE A 658 -18.23 -21.80 12.14
CA ILE A 658 -19.20 -22.77 11.63
C ILE A 658 -18.69 -23.36 10.30
N LYS A 659 -18.28 -22.52 9.35
CA LYS A 659 -17.74 -23.00 8.06
C LYS A 659 -16.46 -23.81 8.22
N LEU A 660 -15.63 -23.46 9.20
CA LEU A 660 -14.41 -24.21 9.50
C LEU A 660 -14.75 -25.60 10.05
N VAL A 661 -15.70 -25.68 10.98
CA VAL A 661 -16.22 -26.93 11.53
C VAL A 661 -16.87 -27.78 10.45
N ASP A 662 -17.73 -27.20 9.61
CA ASP A 662 -18.33 -27.89 8.45
C ASP A 662 -17.26 -28.50 7.55
N SER A 663 -16.20 -27.73 7.26
CA SER A 663 -15.07 -28.20 6.44
C SER A 663 -14.28 -29.32 7.12
N ALA A 664 -14.17 -29.29 8.44
CA ALA A 664 -13.52 -30.33 9.24
C ALA A 664 -14.33 -31.63 9.25
N LEU A 665 -15.66 -31.56 9.27
CA LEU A 665 -16.53 -32.74 9.24
C LEU A 665 -16.81 -33.25 7.82
N ALA A 666 -16.60 -32.40 6.81
CA ALA A 666 -16.81 -32.77 5.41
C ALA A 666 -15.92 -33.95 5.00
N GLY A 667 -16.57 -35.01 4.49
CA GLY A 667 -15.92 -36.23 4.00
C GLY A 667 -15.87 -37.39 5.00
N PHE A 668 -16.43 -37.22 6.21
CA PHE A 668 -16.52 -38.29 7.22
C PHE A 668 -17.96 -38.78 7.35
N GLU A 669 -18.14 -40.11 7.35
CA GLU A 669 -19.44 -40.75 7.56
C GLU A 669 -19.76 -40.78 9.06
N LEU A 670 -20.63 -39.89 9.51
CA LEU A 670 -21.09 -39.76 10.90
C LEU A 670 -22.62 -39.84 10.92
N SER A 671 -23.20 -40.43 11.98
CA SER A 671 -24.66 -40.31 12.17
C SER A 671 -25.07 -38.84 12.36
N GLU A 672 -26.21 -38.43 11.78
CA GLU A 672 -26.67 -37.03 11.81
C GLU A 672 -26.65 -36.43 13.22
N LYS A 673 -27.16 -37.17 14.21
CA LYS A 673 -27.17 -36.73 15.60
C LYS A 673 -25.77 -36.52 16.18
N LEU A 674 -24.83 -37.43 15.87
CA LEU A 674 -23.44 -37.31 16.33
C LEU A 674 -22.76 -36.12 15.64
N LYS A 675 -22.99 -35.96 14.34
CA LYS A 675 -22.48 -34.84 13.54
C LYS A 675 -22.97 -33.50 14.12
N GLU A 676 -24.27 -33.30 14.30
CA GLU A 676 -24.84 -32.09 14.90
C GLU A 676 -24.24 -31.79 16.29
N THR A 677 -24.11 -32.82 17.15
CA THR A 677 -23.54 -32.64 18.49
C THR A 677 -22.04 -32.30 18.43
N LEU A 678 -21.32 -32.87 17.48
CA LEU A 678 -19.90 -32.60 17.26
C LEU A 678 -19.68 -31.22 16.64
N GLU A 679 -20.54 -30.78 15.73
CA GLU A 679 -20.53 -29.42 15.16
C GLU A 679 -20.66 -28.37 16.26
N ASP A 680 -21.69 -28.50 17.09
CA ASP A 680 -21.94 -27.63 18.23
C ASP A 680 -20.80 -27.67 19.25
N ALA A 681 -20.26 -28.86 19.54
CA ALA A 681 -19.09 -28.98 20.42
C ALA A 681 -17.87 -28.24 19.86
N LEU A 682 -17.51 -28.43 18.59
CA LEU A 682 -16.33 -27.82 17.99
C LEU A 682 -16.51 -26.29 17.82
N ASP A 683 -17.70 -25.80 17.50
CA ASP A 683 -17.99 -24.37 17.42
C ASP A 683 -17.84 -23.70 18.81
N ASN A 684 -18.35 -24.34 19.87
CA ASN A 684 -18.17 -23.86 21.25
C ASN A 684 -16.70 -23.77 21.67
N ILE A 685 -15.84 -24.65 21.16
CA ILE A 685 -14.39 -24.63 21.42
C ILE A 685 -13.69 -23.58 20.55
N SER A 686 -14.18 -23.32 19.34
CA SER A 686 -13.54 -22.45 18.34
C SER A 686 -13.31 -21.01 18.83
N ASN A 687 -14.10 -20.55 19.80
CA ASN A 687 -13.98 -19.21 20.39
C ASN A 687 -13.01 -19.12 21.57
N ASN A 688 -12.35 -20.22 21.95
CA ASN A 688 -11.46 -20.26 23.12
C ASN A 688 -10.14 -20.98 22.84
N LEU A 689 -9.10 -20.20 22.52
CA LEU A 689 -7.74 -20.68 22.22
C LEU A 689 -7.14 -21.56 23.32
N ASN A 690 -7.45 -21.32 24.60
CA ASN A 690 -6.93 -22.15 25.68
C ASN A 690 -7.58 -23.53 25.66
N LYS A 691 -8.90 -23.62 25.47
CA LYS A 691 -9.61 -24.90 25.31
C LYS A 691 -9.10 -25.68 24.10
N ILE A 692 -8.89 -24.98 22.98
CA ILE A 692 -8.29 -25.54 21.76
C ILE A 692 -6.92 -26.16 22.07
N LYS A 693 -6.00 -25.40 22.68
CA LYS A 693 -4.66 -25.88 23.04
C LYS A 693 -4.71 -27.08 23.99
N THR A 694 -5.60 -27.04 24.99
CA THR A 694 -5.80 -28.16 25.92
C THR A 694 -6.31 -29.40 25.20
N LEU A 695 -7.33 -29.27 24.34
CA LEU A 695 -7.88 -30.38 23.56
C LEU A 695 -6.78 -31.02 22.71
N PHE A 696 -6.02 -30.21 22.00
CA PHE A 696 -4.97 -30.67 21.09
C PHE A 696 -3.79 -31.31 21.81
N GLY A 697 -3.39 -30.77 22.96
CA GLY A 697 -2.40 -31.39 23.83
C GLY A 697 -2.82 -32.80 24.27
N LYS A 698 -4.11 -32.96 24.63
CA LYS A 698 -4.67 -34.26 25.04
C LYS A 698 -4.83 -35.25 23.89
N LEU A 699 -5.28 -34.79 22.72
CA LEU A 699 -5.34 -35.64 21.52
C LEU A 699 -3.97 -36.19 21.13
N ASN A 700 -2.93 -35.35 21.19
CA ASN A 700 -1.56 -35.77 20.91
C ASN A 700 -1.04 -36.77 21.96
N GLU A 701 -1.37 -36.57 23.24
CA GLU A 701 -1.07 -37.52 24.32
C GLU A 701 -1.68 -38.91 24.04
N TYR A 702 -2.93 -38.98 23.56
CA TYR A 702 -3.60 -40.25 23.27
C TYR A 702 -3.13 -40.89 21.98
N LYS A 703 -2.78 -40.09 20.98
CA LYS A 703 -2.17 -40.58 19.75
C LYS A 703 -0.82 -41.25 20.02
N ALA A 704 -0.03 -40.68 20.94
CA ALA A 704 1.28 -41.21 21.32
C ALA A 704 1.18 -42.48 22.18
N ASN A 705 0.11 -42.63 22.96
CA ASN A 705 -0.10 -43.80 23.82
C ASN A 705 -0.61 -45.00 23.02
N LYS A 706 0.32 -45.89 22.64
CA LYS A 706 0.04 -47.12 21.90
C LYS A 706 -0.67 -48.21 22.72
N GLU A 707 -0.67 -48.11 24.05
CA GLU A 707 -1.25 -49.13 24.95
C GLU A 707 -2.74 -48.90 25.21
N MET A 708 -3.26 -47.72 24.85
CA MET A 708 -4.65 -47.35 25.12
C MET A 708 -5.61 -48.03 24.14
N THR A 709 -6.64 -48.70 24.66
CA THR A 709 -7.67 -49.35 23.83
C THR A 709 -8.55 -48.32 23.12
N ILE A 710 -9.32 -48.75 22.12
CA ILE A 710 -10.25 -47.86 21.40
C ILE A 710 -11.32 -47.33 22.37
N GLU A 711 -11.83 -48.17 23.26
CA GLU A 711 -12.85 -47.81 24.26
C GLU A 711 -12.32 -46.76 25.23
N GLU A 712 -11.07 -46.90 25.69
CA GLU A 712 -10.42 -45.91 26.55
C GLU A 712 -10.22 -44.57 25.82
N LYS A 713 -9.86 -44.60 24.53
CA LYS A 713 -9.74 -43.39 23.71
C LYS A 713 -11.09 -42.71 23.50
N ILE A 714 -12.15 -43.49 23.24
CA ILE A 714 -13.53 -43.00 23.14
C ILE A 714 -13.95 -42.31 24.44
N GLU A 715 -13.78 -42.97 25.59
CA GLU A 715 -14.22 -42.43 26.87
C GLU A 715 -13.43 -41.18 27.27
N LYS A 716 -12.13 -41.13 26.98
CA LYS A 716 -11.35 -39.89 27.15
C LYS A 716 -11.84 -38.79 26.22
N LEU A 717 -12.01 -39.06 24.93
CA LEU A 717 -12.49 -38.05 23.98
C LEU A 717 -13.86 -37.49 24.40
N LYS A 718 -14.80 -38.35 24.80
CA LYS A 718 -16.10 -37.95 25.37
C LYS A 718 -15.93 -37.08 26.62
N TYR A 719 -15.05 -37.49 27.54
CA TYR A 719 -14.77 -36.75 28.76
C TYR A 719 -14.26 -35.33 28.46
N TYR A 720 -13.25 -35.18 27.60
CA TYR A 720 -12.67 -33.86 27.31
C TYR A 720 -13.62 -32.98 26.52
N ILE A 721 -14.34 -33.51 25.53
CA ILE A 721 -15.31 -32.71 24.80
C ILE A 721 -16.42 -32.25 25.76
N LYS A 722 -16.92 -33.12 26.64
CA LYS A 722 -17.89 -32.74 27.67
C LYS A 722 -17.33 -31.69 28.63
N ASP A 723 -16.13 -31.88 29.16
CA ASP A 723 -15.48 -30.95 30.08
C ASP A 723 -15.28 -29.55 29.45
N MET A 724 -15.01 -29.50 28.14
CA MET A 724 -14.77 -28.23 27.45
C MET A 724 -16.03 -27.53 26.95
N THR A 725 -17.12 -28.26 26.70
CA THR A 725 -18.29 -27.74 25.96
C THR A 725 -19.64 -28.01 26.62
N ASP A 726 -19.66 -28.78 27.71
CA ASP A 726 -20.84 -29.38 28.32
C ASP A 726 -21.62 -30.34 27.40
N LYS A 727 -21.12 -30.61 26.18
CA LYS A 727 -21.77 -31.53 25.21
C LYS A 727 -21.37 -32.97 25.46
N LYS A 728 -22.36 -33.85 25.58
CA LYS A 728 -22.14 -35.29 25.72
C LYS A 728 -22.19 -35.97 24.36
N LEU A 729 -21.04 -36.46 23.88
CA LEU A 729 -20.97 -37.24 22.64
C LEU A 729 -21.36 -38.70 22.88
N ASN A 730 -22.11 -39.27 21.93
CA ASN A 730 -22.40 -40.70 21.87
C ASN A 730 -21.68 -41.32 20.67
N ILE A 731 -20.43 -41.70 20.87
CA ILE A 731 -19.55 -42.27 19.84
C ILE A 731 -19.62 -43.79 19.94
N SER A 732 -19.98 -44.46 18.84
CA SER A 732 -19.84 -45.92 18.70
C SER A 732 -18.41 -46.30 18.28
N GLU A 733 -17.99 -47.54 18.53
CA GLU A 733 -16.67 -48.04 18.06
C GLU A 733 -16.49 -47.86 16.54
N ASN A 734 -17.55 -48.06 15.75
CA ASN A 734 -17.51 -47.93 14.30
C ASN A 734 -17.37 -46.46 13.82
N GLU A 735 -17.85 -45.49 14.60
CA GLU A 735 -17.75 -44.06 14.26
C GLU A 735 -16.50 -43.39 14.85
N TYR A 736 -15.81 -44.06 15.77
CA TYR A 736 -14.67 -43.48 16.49
C TYR A 736 -13.58 -42.94 15.56
N GLU A 737 -13.16 -43.72 14.56
CA GLU A 737 -12.12 -43.29 13.61
C GLU A 737 -12.57 -42.08 12.79
N ALA A 738 -13.84 -42.01 12.39
CA ALA A 738 -14.39 -40.87 11.67
C ALA A 738 -14.39 -39.61 12.54
N VAL A 739 -14.85 -39.72 13.80
CA VAL A 739 -14.81 -38.60 14.77
C VAL A 739 -13.37 -38.17 15.05
N TRP A 740 -12.48 -39.12 15.30
CA TRP A 740 -11.09 -38.85 15.61
C TRP A 740 -10.39 -38.09 14.47
N ASN A 741 -10.54 -38.56 13.24
CA ASN A 741 -9.98 -37.89 12.06
C ASN A 741 -10.62 -36.54 11.79
N ALA A 742 -11.93 -36.38 12.03
CA ALA A 742 -12.61 -35.09 11.91
C ALA A 742 -12.09 -34.06 12.94
N VAL A 743 -11.87 -34.48 14.19
CA VAL A 743 -11.29 -33.62 15.23
C VAL A 743 -9.82 -33.28 14.92
N LEU A 744 -9.03 -34.23 14.39
CA LEU A 744 -7.66 -33.95 13.93
C LEU A 744 -7.63 -32.98 12.74
N LYS A 745 -8.58 -33.10 11.80
CA LYS A 745 -8.73 -32.18 10.67
C LYS A 745 -9.13 -30.79 11.16
N TYR A 746 -10.07 -30.70 12.11
CA TYR A 746 -10.44 -29.45 12.78
C TYR A 746 -9.22 -28.82 13.46
N GLN A 747 -8.42 -29.60 14.19
CA GLN A 747 -7.18 -29.15 14.80
C GLN A 747 -6.22 -28.55 13.79
N HIS A 748 -6.04 -29.22 12.66
CA HIS A 748 -5.17 -28.74 11.62
C HIS A 748 -5.69 -27.43 11.02
N LEU A 749 -6.97 -27.36 10.64
CA LEU A 749 -7.57 -26.16 10.06
C LEU A 749 -7.47 -24.95 11.01
N MET A 750 -7.75 -25.15 12.30
CA MET A 750 -7.58 -24.11 13.31
C MET A 750 -6.12 -23.65 13.40
N THR A 751 -5.18 -24.59 13.48
CA THR A 751 -3.76 -24.26 13.57
C THR A 751 -3.29 -23.49 12.33
N SER A 752 -3.67 -23.94 11.13
CA SER A 752 -3.34 -23.27 9.86
C SER A 752 -3.92 -21.86 9.79
N ARG A 753 -5.17 -21.65 10.24
CA ARG A 753 -5.78 -20.31 10.31
C ARG A 753 -5.02 -19.38 11.25
N GLU A 754 -4.66 -19.88 12.43
CA GLU A 754 -3.95 -19.12 13.45
C GLU A 754 -2.55 -18.71 12.98
N ILE A 755 -1.74 -19.68 12.53
CA ILE A 755 -0.35 -19.43 12.11
C ILE A 755 -0.26 -18.59 10.84
N ALA A 756 -1.24 -18.68 9.93
CA ALA A 756 -1.23 -17.91 8.70
C ALA A 756 -1.80 -16.49 8.86
N SER A 757 -2.78 -16.31 9.77
CA SER A 757 -3.59 -15.08 9.81
C SER A 757 -3.62 -14.40 11.18
N GLN A 758 -3.95 -15.13 12.25
CA GLN A 758 -4.44 -14.53 13.50
C GLN A 758 -3.35 -14.27 14.55
N MET A 759 -2.27 -15.07 14.61
CA MET A 759 -1.19 -14.83 15.55
C MET A 759 -0.49 -13.48 15.29
N ASP A 760 -0.02 -12.79 16.34
CA ASP A 760 0.73 -11.54 16.20
C ASP A 760 1.91 -11.69 15.24
N GLU A 761 2.55 -12.84 15.34
CA GLU A 761 3.73 -13.31 14.62
C GLU A 761 3.43 -14.01 13.28
N SER A 762 2.17 -13.99 12.82
CA SER A 762 1.75 -14.60 11.55
C SER A 762 2.20 -13.76 10.33
N PRO A 763 2.22 -14.35 9.12
CA PRO A 763 2.47 -13.59 7.90
C PRO A 763 1.29 -12.66 7.54
N LYS A 764 0.15 -12.73 8.25
CA LYS A 764 -1.08 -11.92 8.00
C LYS A 764 -1.74 -12.22 6.64
N ILE A 765 -1.76 -13.50 6.26
CA ILE A 765 -2.49 -13.99 5.09
C ILE A 765 -4.00 -13.98 5.40
N LYS A 766 -4.82 -13.51 4.46
CA LYS A 766 -6.29 -13.43 4.68
C LYS A 766 -6.90 -14.82 4.58
N CYS A 767 -7.96 -15.09 5.35
CA CYS A 767 -8.75 -16.30 5.20
C CYS A 767 -9.32 -16.44 3.77
N GLY A 768 -9.38 -17.68 3.27
CA GLY A 768 -9.74 -18.00 1.88
C GLY A 768 -8.64 -17.73 0.86
N LYS A 769 -7.46 -17.23 1.26
CA LYS A 769 -6.31 -17.12 0.35
C LYS A 769 -5.56 -18.44 0.32
N ASN A 770 -5.02 -18.76 -0.84
CA ASN A 770 -4.28 -20.00 -1.04
C ASN A 770 -2.93 -19.99 -0.29
N LEU A 771 -2.59 -21.14 0.28
CA LEU A 771 -1.33 -21.39 0.99
C LEU A 771 -0.32 -22.10 0.07
N SER A 772 -0.71 -23.19 -0.58
CA SER A 772 0.18 -24.03 -1.39
C SER A 772 0.88 -23.32 -2.57
N ASP A 773 0.20 -22.44 -3.31
CA ASP A 773 0.74 -21.68 -4.46
C ASP A 773 1.84 -20.70 -4.03
N ARG A 774 1.98 -20.39 -2.72
CA ARG A 774 3.11 -19.59 -2.22
C ARG A 774 4.44 -20.33 -2.34
N ASN A 775 4.43 -21.66 -2.41
CA ASN A 775 5.60 -22.44 -2.84
C ASN A 775 6.03 -22.07 -4.27
N VAL A 776 5.06 -21.92 -5.17
CA VAL A 776 5.30 -21.51 -6.56
C VAL A 776 5.81 -20.07 -6.61
N ALA A 777 5.18 -19.16 -5.84
CA ALA A 777 5.65 -17.77 -5.75
C ALA A 777 7.10 -17.69 -5.26
N THR A 778 7.46 -18.49 -4.25
CA THR A 778 8.82 -18.55 -3.70
C THR A 778 9.81 -19.10 -4.73
N SER A 779 9.48 -20.22 -5.40
CA SER A 779 10.34 -20.80 -6.45
C SER A 779 10.59 -19.82 -7.61
N ARG A 780 9.53 -19.13 -8.07
CA ARG A 780 9.63 -18.12 -9.13
C ARG A 780 10.56 -16.99 -8.73
N LEU A 781 10.38 -16.40 -7.54
CA LEU A 781 11.22 -15.31 -7.08
C LEU A 781 12.68 -15.75 -6.85
N ALA A 782 12.89 -16.97 -6.34
CA ALA A 782 14.22 -17.54 -6.16
C ALA A 782 14.96 -17.70 -7.49
N THR A 783 14.27 -18.15 -8.53
CA THR A 783 14.84 -18.27 -9.88
C THR A 783 15.37 -16.93 -10.39
N LEU A 784 14.63 -15.83 -10.15
CA LEU A 784 15.07 -14.48 -10.54
C LEU A 784 16.36 -14.04 -9.85
N LEU A 785 16.56 -14.47 -8.60
CA LEU A 785 17.77 -14.16 -7.85
C LEU A 785 18.93 -15.13 -8.16
N GLY A 786 18.69 -16.17 -8.95
CA GLY A 786 19.65 -17.25 -9.18
C GLY A 786 19.81 -18.19 -7.98
N MET A 787 18.74 -18.33 -7.18
CA MET A 787 18.65 -19.21 -6.00
C MET A 787 17.86 -20.49 -6.30
N GLN A 788 17.61 -20.84 -7.57
CA GLN A 788 16.76 -21.98 -7.92
C GLN A 788 17.26 -23.31 -7.35
N ALA A 789 18.58 -23.45 -7.16
CA ALA A 789 19.15 -24.65 -6.53
C ALA A 789 18.89 -24.70 -5.02
N MET A 790 18.57 -23.58 -4.38
CA MET A 790 18.34 -23.49 -2.95
C MET A 790 16.88 -23.60 -2.55
N ILE A 791 15.94 -23.33 -3.44
CA ILE A 791 14.50 -23.44 -3.13
C ILE A 791 13.98 -24.68 -3.83
N CYS A 792 13.20 -25.49 -3.11
CA CYS A 792 12.50 -26.62 -3.73
C CYS A 792 11.63 -26.11 -4.89
N ASP A 793 11.90 -26.59 -6.11
CA ASP A 793 11.14 -26.14 -7.27
C ASP A 793 9.67 -26.53 -7.09
N SER A 794 8.80 -25.57 -7.41
CA SER A 794 7.37 -25.75 -7.30
C SER A 794 6.63 -25.07 -8.44
N ARG A 795 5.63 -25.76 -8.97
CA ARG A 795 4.86 -25.34 -10.15
C ARG A 795 3.40 -25.65 -9.91
N THR A 796 2.49 -24.80 -10.37
CA THR A 796 1.07 -25.15 -10.38
C THR A 796 0.85 -26.40 -11.23
N ALA A 797 -0.09 -27.25 -10.86
CA ALA A 797 -0.44 -28.41 -11.64
C ALA A 797 -1.92 -28.77 -11.52
N THR A 798 -2.42 -29.46 -12.53
CA THR A 798 -3.74 -30.09 -12.51
C THR A 798 -3.55 -31.57 -12.80
N ILE A 799 -4.10 -32.42 -11.94
CA ILE A 799 -4.11 -33.86 -12.17
C ILE A 799 -5.53 -34.35 -12.44
N ARG A 800 -5.69 -35.28 -13.38
CA ARG A 800 -6.92 -36.05 -13.55
C ARG A 800 -6.77 -37.38 -12.82
N MET A 801 -7.66 -37.65 -11.86
CA MET A 801 -7.69 -38.88 -11.09
C MET A 801 -9.14 -39.26 -10.75
N ASN A 802 -9.52 -40.50 -11.03
CA ASN A 802 -10.87 -41.03 -10.83
C ASN A 802 -11.95 -40.18 -11.52
N GLY A 803 -11.67 -39.70 -12.74
CA GLY A 803 -12.56 -38.86 -13.53
C GLY A 803 -12.70 -37.43 -13.03
N LYS A 804 -11.94 -37.01 -12.00
CA LYS A 804 -11.97 -35.67 -11.43
C LYS A 804 -10.68 -34.91 -11.69
N LEU A 805 -10.80 -33.61 -11.95
CA LEU A 805 -9.66 -32.70 -12.01
C LEU A 805 -9.37 -32.12 -10.63
N VAL A 806 -8.15 -32.32 -10.14
CA VAL A 806 -7.65 -31.79 -8.87
C VAL A 806 -6.55 -30.79 -9.16
N LYS A 807 -6.66 -29.59 -8.59
CA LYS A 807 -5.65 -28.53 -8.72
C LYS A 807 -4.73 -28.52 -7.51
N GLY A 808 -3.47 -28.18 -7.73
CA GLY A 808 -2.45 -28.18 -6.68
C GLY A 808 -1.10 -27.74 -7.21
N ASN A 809 -0.05 -28.14 -6.53
CA ASN A 809 1.33 -27.79 -6.86
C ASN A 809 2.19 -29.03 -6.95
N LEU A 810 2.99 -29.12 -8.01
CA LEU A 810 4.11 -30.04 -8.05
C LEU A 810 5.26 -29.48 -7.26
N MET A 811 5.99 -30.38 -6.62
CA MET A 811 7.17 -30.11 -5.83
C MET A 811 8.22 -31.17 -6.14
N ASP A 812 9.46 -30.71 -6.25
CA ASP A 812 10.61 -31.59 -6.39
C ASP A 812 10.93 -32.32 -5.08
N ASN A 813 11.68 -33.41 -5.18
CA ASN A 813 12.23 -34.05 -3.99
C ASN A 813 13.24 -33.12 -3.31
N THR A 814 12.95 -32.74 -2.07
CA THR A 814 13.80 -31.81 -1.31
C THR A 814 15.17 -32.41 -1.01
N GLY A 815 15.26 -33.71 -0.67
CA GLY A 815 16.51 -34.37 -0.31
C GLY A 815 17.22 -33.72 0.90
N GLY A 816 18.42 -34.22 1.23
CA GLY A 816 19.25 -33.68 2.30
C GLY A 816 18.80 -34.02 3.73
N SER A 817 19.54 -33.51 4.71
CA SER A 817 19.28 -33.68 6.15
C SER A 817 19.03 -32.33 6.80
N SER A 818 18.31 -32.29 7.92
CA SER A 818 18.13 -31.04 8.69
C SER A 818 19.49 -30.39 9.01
N THR A 819 19.58 -29.07 8.85
CA THR A 819 20.80 -28.31 9.13
C THR A 819 21.11 -28.18 10.62
N SER A 820 20.21 -28.63 11.51
CA SER A 820 20.51 -28.83 12.94
C SER A 820 21.11 -30.20 13.24
N THR A 821 21.44 -31.00 12.21
CA THR A 821 22.25 -32.22 12.40
C THR A 821 23.60 -31.80 12.97
N LYS A 822 23.90 -32.28 14.18
CA LYS A 822 25.10 -31.90 14.95
C LYS A 822 26.38 -32.43 14.31
N ASN A 823 27.51 -31.76 14.58
CA ASN A 823 28.85 -32.18 14.17
C ASN A 823 29.06 -32.25 12.65
N VAL A 824 28.37 -31.41 11.89
CA VAL A 824 28.54 -31.30 10.44
C VAL A 824 28.99 -29.88 10.11
N ALA A 825 30.18 -29.72 9.55
CA ALA A 825 30.71 -28.39 9.21
C ALA A 825 30.00 -27.81 7.99
N TYR A 826 29.97 -26.48 7.88
CA TYR A 826 29.50 -25.80 6.66
C TYR A 826 30.66 -25.60 5.67
N SER A 827 30.40 -25.80 4.38
CA SER A 827 31.28 -25.32 3.33
C SER A 827 31.13 -23.81 3.12
N PRO A 828 32.08 -23.14 2.43
CA PRO A 828 31.91 -21.75 2.02
C PRO A 828 30.61 -21.49 1.25
N GLU A 829 30.25 -22.40 0.35
CA GLU A 829 29.04 -22.30 -0.48
C GLU A 829 27.78 -22.38 0.39
N ALA A 830 27.73 -23.31 1.34
CA ALA A 830 26.62 -23.40 2.28
C ALA A 830 26.48 -22.14 3.14
N ILE A 831 27.60 -21.55 3.59
CA ILE A 831 27.60 -20.27 4.32
C ILE A 831 27.00 -19.15 3.47
N ALA A 832 27.44 -19.02 2.22
CA ALA A 832 26.90 -18.02 1.28
C ALA A 832 25.39 -18.16 1.10
N GLN A 833 24.91 -19.40 0.95
CA GLN A 833 23.50 -19.71 0.76
C GLN A 833 22.67 -19.40 2.01
N ILE A 834 23.18 -19.60 3.23
CA ILE A 834 22.45 -19.25 4.46
C ILE A 834 22.23 -17.72 4.55
N PHE A 835 23.21 -16.90 4.18
CA PHE A 835 23.02 -15.44 4.10
C PHE A 835 21.97 -15.04 3.07
N GLN A 836 22.03 -15.65 1.87
CA GLN A 836 21.04 -15.39 0.82
C GLN A 836 19.63 -15.78 1.27
N MET A 837 19.48 -16.96 1.88
CA MET A 837 18.21 -17.45 2.42
C MET A 837 17.63 -16.48 3.45
N GLN A 838 18.44 -15.99 4.40
CA GLN A 838 17.96 -15.08 5.44
C GLN A 838 17.36 -13.79 4.86
N VAL A 839 18.08 -13.15 3.93
CA VAL A 839 17.60 -11.91 3.29
C VAL A 839 16.43 -12.20 2.35
N PHE A 840 16.43 -13.35 1.69
CA PHE A 840 15.35 -13.79 0.83
C PHE A 840 14.05 -14.06 1.62
N ASP A 841 14.13 -14.76 2.74
CA ASP A 841 12.99 -15.02 3.63
C ASP A 841 12.43 -13.72 4.21
N PHE A 842 13.28 -12.72 4.52
CA PHE A 842 12.81 -11.39 4.90
C PHE A 842 12.02 -10.72 3.77
N ILE A 843 12.51 -10.74 2.52
CA ILE A 843 11.80 -10.16 1.36
C ILE A 843 10.45 -10.88 1.15
N CYS A 844 10.45 -12.20 1.22
CA CYS A 844 9.25 -13.03 1.11
C CYS A 844 8.30 -12.87 2.31
N GLY A 845 8.77 -12.40 3.46
CA GLY A 845 8.00 -12.42 4.71
C GLY A 845 7.68 -13.84 5.16
N GLN A 846 8.65 -14.75 5.04
CA GLN A 846 8.51 -16.17 5.37
C GLN A 846 8.64 -16.39 6.88
N THR A 847 7.51 -16.53 7.57
CA THR A 847 7.47 -16.61 9.05
C THR A 847 7.75 -18.00 9.63
N ASP A 848 7.96 -19.02 8.80
CA ASP A 848 8.14 -20.40 9.26
C ASP A 848 9.45 -21.05 8.80
N ARG A 849 10.51 -20.25 8.61
CA ARG A 849 11.85 -20.80 8.36
C ARG A 849 12.51 -21.31 9.64
N HIS A 850 12.18 -22.53 10.05
CA HIS A 850 12.94 -23.27 11.07
C HIS A 850 13.87 -24.33 10.48
N PHE A 851 14.77 -24.90 11.29
CA PHE A 851 15.73 -25.95 10.88
C PHE A 851 15.10 -27.25 10.34
N GLY A 852 13.77 -27.39 10.39
CA GLY A 852 13.03 -28.45 9.72
C GLY A 852 12.55 -28.08 8.31
N ASN A 853 12.45 -26.78 8.02
CA ASN A 853 11.99 -26.24 6.74
C ASN A 853 13.16 -25.75 5.85
N PHE A 854 14.40 -26.10 6.21
CA PHE A 854 15.52 -26.08 5.27
C PHE A 854 16.52 -27.18 5.64
N HIS A 855 16.97 -27.89 4.61
CA HIS A 855 17.91 -29.01 4.70
C HIS A 855 19.26 -28.63 4.13
N GLY A 856 20.29 -29.37 4.54
CA GLY A 856 21.61 -29.33 3.94
C GLY A 856 21.93 -30.65 3.24
N VAL A 857 22.53 -30.55 2.06
CA VAL A 857 23.14 -31.70 1.36
C VAL A 857 24.51 -31.94 1.98
N ILE A 858 24.75 -33.17 2.45
CA ILE A 858 26.00 -33.54 3.12
C ILE A 858 26.89 -34.30 2.14
N GLU A 859 28.07 -33.75 1.87
CA GLU A 859 29.12 -34.38 1.08
C GLU A 859 30.44 -34.30 1.84
N ASN A 860 31.17 -35.42 1.92
CA ASN A 860 32.45 -35.50 2.64
C ASN A 860 32.38 -34.95 4.08
N GLY A 861 31.24 -35.19 4.77
CA GLY A 861 31.03 -34.75 6.16
C GLY A 861 30.75 -33.25 6.33
N LYS A 862 30.43 -32.52 5.25
CA LYS A 862 30.10 -31.09 5.30
C LYS A 862 28.79 -30.80 4.59
N PHE A 863 28.08 -29.79 5.06
CA PHE A 863 27.00 -29.19 4.29
C PHE A 863 27.60 -28.42 3.11
N THR A 864 27.31 -28.85 1.88
CA THR A 864 27.80 -28.21 0.64
C THR A 864 26.71 -27.38 -0.06
N GLN A 865 25.44 -27.65 0.25
CA GLN A 865 24.29 -26.94 -0.30
C GLN A 865 23.16 -26.87 0.72
N ILE A 866 22.37 -25.82 0.66
CA ILE A 866 21.14 -25.59 1.42
C ILE A 866 19.94 -25.74 0.48
N ARG A 867 18.87 -26.37 0.95
CA ARG A 867 17.59 -26.51 0.27
C ARG A 867 16.44 -26.14 1.20
N CYS A 868 15.70 -25.11 0.84
CA CYS A 868 14.57 -24.57 1.58
C CYS A 868 13.28 -25.18 1.02
N LEU A 869 12.37 -25.51 1.93
CA LEU A 869 11.08 -26.11 1.64
C LEU A 869 9.99 -25.47 2.50
N ASP A 870 8.75 -25.88 2.25
CA ASP A 870 7.55 -25.45 2.98
C ASP A 870 7.40 -23.92 3.04
N ASN A 871 7.07 -23.34 1.88
CA ASN A 871 6.94 -21.89 1.71
C ASN A 871 5.49 -21.39 1.69
N ASP A 872 4.58 -22.15 2.29
CA ASP A 872 3.17 -21.81 2.36
C ASP A 872 2.87 -20.62 3.30
N LEU A 873 3.74 -20.34 4.27
CA LEU A 873 3.66 -19.16 5.17
C LEU A 873 4.50 -17.95 4.69
N ALA A 874 4.75 -17.84 3.39
CA ALA A 874 5.39 -16.66 2.77
C ALA A 874 4.35 -15.71 2.14
N PHE A 875 4.76 -14.49 1.79
CA PHE A 875 4.01 -13.47 1.03
C PHE A 875 2.69 -12.99 1.65
N GLY A 876 2.56 -12.98 2.97
CA GLY A 876 1.43 -12.30 3.61
C GLY A 876 1.66 -10.78 3.75
N ARG A 877 0.73 -10.09 4.42
CA ARG A 877 0.71 -8.62 4.56
C ARG A 877 1.67 -8.03 5.59
N LEU A 878 2.50 -8.88 6.19
CA LEU A 878 3.50 -8.46 7.16
C LEU A 878 4.48 -7.43 6.54
N LYS A 879 4.59 -6.23 7.12
CA LYS A 879 5.41 -5.14 6.57
C LYS A 879 6.83 -5.16 7.13
N ALA A 880 7.73 -4.41 6.50
CA ALA A 880 9.11 -4.28 6.94
C ALA A 880 9.19 -3.74 8.37
N ALA A 881 8.37 -2.75 8.75
CA ALA A 881 8.40 -2.17 10.11
C ALA A 881 8.05 -3.16 11.25
N ASP A 882 7.40 -4.27 10.90
CA ASP A 882 7.04 -5.33 11.84
C ASP A 882 8.22 -6.27 12.10
N ILE A 883 9.13 -6.40 11.13
CA ILE A 883 10.23 -7.37 11.10
C ILE A 883 11.59 -6.67 11.31
N ASP A 884 11.80 -5.52 10.69
CA ASP A 884 13.10 -4.86 10.59
C ASP A 884 13.62 -4.42 11.97
N GLY A 885 14.87 -4.77 12.24
CA GLY A 885 15.49 -4.58 13.55
C GLY A 885 14.84 -5.37 14.71
N LYS A 886 13.89 -6.26 14.44
CA LYS A 886 13.17 -7.07 15.44
C LYS A 886 13.31 -8.56 15.13
N TYR A 887 13.23 -9.38 16.16
CA TYR A 887 13.07 -10.82 15.99
C TYR A 887 11.58 -11.11 15.86
N PHE A 888 11.14 -11.40 14.65
CA PHE A 888 9.75 -11.66 14.33
C PHE A 888 9.63 -13.07 13.77
N ASN A 889 8.86 -13.94 14.43
CA ASN A 889 8.60 -15.33 14.07
C ASN A 889 9.57 -15.96 13.06
N ARG A 890 10.69 -16.50 13.55
CA ARG A 890 11.70 -17.23 12.76
C ARG A 890 12.36 -16.41 11.61
N ILE A 891 11.85 -15.25 11.22
CA ILE A 891 12.48 -14.27 10.33
C ILE A 891 13.54 -13.51 11.11
N LYS A 892 14.71 -13.33 10.49
CA LYS A 892 15.82 -12.60 11.08
C LYS A 892 15.89 -11.19 10.49
N PRO A 893 16.22 -10.18 11.30
CA PRO A 893 16.37 -8.81 10.81
C PRO A 893 17.51 -8.73 9.77
N VAL A 894 17.38 -7.79 8.84
CA VAL A 894 18.40 -7.51 7.83
C VAL A 894 19.26 -6.36 8.32
N ASP A 895 20.57 -6.58 8.43
CA ASP A 895 21.50 -5.58 8.94
C ASP A 895 22.84 -5.57 8.19
N SER A 896 23.79 -4.75 8.64
CA SER A 896 25.11 -4.63 8.03
C SER A 896 25.90 -5.95 7.99
N ILE A 897 25.73 -6.84 8.98
CA ILE A 897 26.40 -8.14 8.99
C ILE A 897 25.79 -9.02 7.90
N ALA A 898 24.45 -9.08 7.83
CA ALA A 898 23.73 -9.80 6.77
C ALA A 898 24.16 -9.33 5.37
N ILE A 899 24.16 -8.01 5.11
CA ILE A 899 24.55 -7.43 3.82
C ILE A 899 26.01 -7.75 3.48
N SER A 900 26.92 -7.69 4.45
CA SER A 900 28.35 -7.98 4.23
C SER A 900 28.61 -9.44 3.79
N GLY A 901 27.75 -10.38 4.21
CA GLY A 901 27.83 -11.79 3.85
C GLY A 901 27.28 -12.13 2.45
N LEU A 902 26.63 -11.19 1.76
CA LEU A 902 26.10 -11.41 0.41
C LEU A 902 27.16 -11.21 -0.67
N SER A 903 26.97 -11.89 -1.81
CA SER A 903 27.73 -11.62 -3.03
C SER A 903 27.25 -10.32 -3.69
N ALA A 904 28.16 -9.60 -4.36
CA ALA A 904 27.78 -8.40 -5.10
C ALA A 904 26.77 -8.72 -6.21
N SER A 905 26.89 -9.88 -6.86
CA SER A 905 25.94 -10.34 -7.88
C SER A 905 24.52 -10.46 -7.32
N PHE A 906 24.37 -11.07 -6.13
CA PHE A 906 23.07 -11.22 -5.50
C PHE A 906 22.47 -9.87 -5.06
N ILE A 907 23.28 -9.00 -4.46
CA ILE A 907 22.88 -7.62 -4.11
C ILE A 907 22.38 -6.88 -5.35
N ASN A 908 23.12 -6.94 -6.46
CA ASN A 908 22.75 -6.24 -7.69
C ASN A 908 21.44 -6.77 -8.29
N LYS A 909 21.16 -8.07 -8.19
CA LYS A 909 19.86 -8.63 -8.58
C LYS A 909 18.73 -8.09 -7.70
N ILE A 910 18.91 -8.02 -6.38
CA ILE A 910 17.94 -7.40 -5.45
C ILE A 910 17.71 -5.95 -5.85
N MET A 911 18.77 -5.17 -6.06
CA MET A 911 18.69 -3.75 -6.43
C MET A 911 17.94 -3.52 -7.75
N ALA A 912 18.04 -4.47 -8.69
CA ALA A 912 17.38 -4.42 -10.00
C ALA A 912 15.88 -4.77 -9.97
N MET A 913 15.37 -5.42 -8.93
CA MET A 913 13.95 -5.80 -8.84
C MET A 913 13.04 -4.59 -8.64
N ASP A 914 11.92 -4.52 -9.35
CA ASP A 914 10.93 -3.46 -9.17
C ASP A 914 9.50 -4.03 -9.10
N ARG A 915 8.57 -3.17 -8.69
CA ARG A 915 7.17 -3.56 -8.53
C ARG A 915 6.55 -4.13 -9.82
N PRO A 916 6.67 -3.48 -10.99
CA PRO A 916 6.14 -4.04 -12.23
C PRO A 916 6.66 -5.46 -12.52
N TYR A 917 7.94 -5.70 -12.25
CA TYR A 917 8.52 -7.02 -12.44
C TYR A 917 8.00 -8.05 -11.42
N MET A 918 7.79 -7.66 -10.16
CA MET A 918 7.21 -8.56 -9.15
C MET A 918 5.76 -8.89 -9.47
N GLU A 919 4.96 -7.90 -9.89
CA GLU A 919 3.57 -8.08 -10.30
C GLU A 919 3.45 -8.99 -11.53
N GLN A 920 4.40 -8.89 -12.45
CA GLN A 920 4.49 -9.79 -13.59
C GLN A 920 4.66 -11.25 -13.18
N ILE A 921 5.50 -11.50 -12.17
CA ILE A 921 5.99 -12.83 -11.80
C ILE A 921 5.07 -13.51 -10.78
N LEU A 922 4.48 -12.71 -9.88
CA LEU A 922 3.75 -13.18 -8.71
C LEU A 922 2.29 -12.72 -8.67
N GLY A 923 1.87 -11.78 -9.51
CA GLY A 923 0.52 -11.17 -9.45
C GLY A 923 -0.63 -12.12 -9.86
N ASP A 924 -0.33 -13.31 -10.35
CA ASP A 924 -1.30 -14.40 -10.53
C ASP A 924 -1.51 -15.25 -9.25
N ILE A 925 -0.63 -15.11 -8.25
CA ILE A 925 -0.62 -15.91 -7.02
C ILE A 925 -0.95 -15.05 -5.80
N ILE A 926 -0.32 -13.87 -5.66
CA ILE A 926 -0.49 -12.97 -4.52
C ILE A 926 -1.28 -11.72 -4.91
N ASP A 927 -2.04 -11.18 -3.96
CA ASP A 927 -2.88 -10.01 -4.22
C ASP A 927 -2.12 -8.66 -4.08
N ALA A 928 -2.80 -7.55 -4.37
CA ALA A 928 -2.18 -6.22 -4.39
C ALA A 928 -1.65 -5.79 -3.02
N GLU A 929 -2.36 -6.10 -1.93
CA GLU A 929 -1.95 -5.74 -0.57
C GLU A 929 -0.73 -6.59 -0.13
N GLU A 930 -0.70 -7.86 -0.53
CA GLU A 930 0.45 -8.75 -0.33
C GLU A 930 1.67 -8.31 -1.17
N MET A 931 1.43 -7.82 -2.39
CA MET A 931 2.44 -7.21 -3.24
C MET A 931 3.03 -5.93 -2.61
N ASP A 932 2.18 -5.08 -2.02
CA ASP A 932 2.64 -3.88 -1.30
C ASP A 932 3.56 -4.24 -0.13
N ALA A 933 3.19 -5.24 0.67
CA ALA A 933 4.01 -5.72 1.77
C ALA A 933 5.35 -6.31 1.28
N LEU A 934 5.35 -7.07 0.17
CA LEU A 934 6.57 -7.54 -0.47
C LEU A 934 7.46 -6.37 -0.92
N MET A 935 6.89 -5.35 -1.56
CA MET A 935 7.66 -4.20 -2.04
C MET A 935 8.20 -3.36 -0.89
N ASP A 936 7.46 -3.23 0.21
CA ASP A 936 7.92 -2.57 1.43
C ASP A 936 9.16 -3.29 2.01
N ARG A 937 9.09 -4.62 2.16
CA ARG A 937 10.24 -5.44 2.61
C ARG A 937 11.41 -5.38 1.65
N LEU A 938 11.18 -5.48 0.34
CA LEU A 938 12.22 -5.36 -0.67
C LEU A 938 12.93 -3.99 -0.61
N ASN A 939 12.16 -2.89 -0.53
CA ASN A 939 12.72 -1.55 -0.44
C ASN A 939 13.47 -1.32 0.87
N CYS A 940 13.02 -1.92 1.97
CA CYS A 940 13.76 -1.93 3.23
C CYS A 940 15.15 -2.56 3.07
N VAL A 941 15.24 -3.72 2.40
CA VAL A 941 16.53 -4.36 2.11
C VAL A 941 17.41 -3.49 1.21
N LYS A 942 16.84 -2.87 0.17
CA LYS A 942 17.58 -1.93 -0.70
C LYS A 942 18.14 -0.74 0.08
N ASN A 943 17.35 -0.18 1.01
CA ASN A 943 17.81 0.90 1.87
C ASN A 943 18.94 0.45 2.78
N HIS A 944 18.87 -0.75 3.36
CA HIS A 944 19.98 -1.33 4.12
C HIS A 944 21.25 -1.51 3.29
N ILE A 945 21.14 -1.91 2.02
CA ILE A 945 22.27 -2.02 1.09
C ILE A 945 22.92 -0.65 0.83
N VAL A 946 22.11 0.38 0.53
CA VAL A 946 22.61 1.75 0.29
C VAL A 946 23.26 2.31 1.56
N ASN A 947 22.58 2.20 2.70
CA ASN A 947 23.11 2.64 4.00
C ASN A 947 24.42 1.90 4.35
N TYR A 948 24.52 0.61 4.03
CA TYR A 948 25.76 -0.14 4.22
C TYR A 948 26.90 0.46 3.39
N ALA A 949 26.68 0.75 2.10
CA ALA A 949 27.69 1.38 1.25
C ALA A 949 28.09 2.78 1.74
N GLU A 950 27.13 3.58 2.20
CA GLU A 950 27.36 4.93 2.71
C GLU A 950 28.14 4.94 4.03
N ASN A 951 27.85 4.00 4.93
CA ASN A 951 28.52 3.88 6.23
C ASN A 951 29.87 3.15 6.12
N HIS A 952 30.09 2.37 5.06
CA HIS A 952 31.28 1.54 4.86
C HIS A 952 32.02 1.86 3.57
N LYS A 953 32.16 3.15 3.21
CA LYS A 953 32.80 3.63 1.96
C LYS A 953 34.22 3.10 1.70
N ALA A 954 34.93 2.69 2.76
CA ALA A 954 36.26 2.09 2.65
C ALA A 954 36.24 0.69 2.01
N VAL A 955 35.12 -0.04 2.14
CA VAL A 955 35.00 -1.46 1.76
C VAL A 955 33.86 -1.73 0.79
N ALA A 956 32.95 -0.78 0.57
CA ALA A 956 31.83 -0.89 -0.36
C ALA A 956 31.51 0.45 -1.03
N GLU A 957 30.81 0.38 -2.15
CA GLU A 957 30.33 1.54 -2.92
C GLU A 957 29.02 1.22 -3.61
N TRP A 958 28.12 2.20 -3.59
CA TRP A 958 26.93 2.27 -4.42
C TRP A 958 27.17 3.32 -5.51
N ASP A 959 27.28 2.87 -6.76
CA ASP A 959 27.34 3.74 -7.93
C ASP A 959 25.92 4.11 -8.34
N SER A 960 25.46 5.31 -7.97
CA SER A 960 24.09 5.76 -8.25
C SER A 960 23.79 5.95 -9.73
N GLU A 961 24.81 6.19 -10.56
CA GLU A 961 24.63 6.37 -12.01
C GLU A 961 24.44 5.01 -12.68
N LYS A 962 25.33 4.05 -12.37
CA LYS A 962 25.24 2.68 -12.91
C LYS A 962 24.21 1.81 -12.20
N LYS A 963 23.69 2.27 -11.05
CA LYS A 963 22.86 1.50 -10.12
C LYS A 963 23.50 0.16 -9.74
N LEU A 964 24.81 0.21 -9.49
CA LEU A 964 25.62 -0.97 -9.24
C LEU A 964 26.27 -0.89 -7.86
N PHE A 965 26.12 -1.94 -7.08
CA PHE A 965 26.85 -2.16 -5.85
C PHE A 965 28.14 -2.90 -6.13
N SER A 966 29.23 -2.47 -5.48
CA SER A 966 30.51 -3.17 -5.53
C SER A 966 31.24 -3.13 -4.18
N PHE A 967 32.01 -4.19 -3.90
CA PHE A 967 32.95 -4.20 -2.77
C PHE A 967 34.34 -3.73 -3.21
N LYS A 968 35.14 -3.22 -2.26
CA LYS A 968 36.47 -2.65 -2.49
C LYS A 968 37.58 -3.44 -1.81
N GLY A 969 38.83 -3.21 -2.22
CA GLY A 969 40.02 -3.79 -1.58
C GLY A 969 39.96 -5.30 -1.40
N ALA A 970 40.45 -5.79 -0.25
CA ALA A 970 40.44 -7.21 0.11
C ALA A 970 39.01 -7.77 0.32
N THR A 971 38.04 -6.89 0.62
CA THR A 971 36.64 -7.29 0.74
C THR A 971 35.97 -7.49 -0.62
N LYS A 972 36.66 -7.41 -1.75
CA LYS A 972 36.13 -7.88 -3.04
C LYS A 972 35.86 -9.39 -3.07
N ASP A 973 36.60 -10.15 -2.25
CA ASP A 973 36.45 -11.60 -2.17
C ASP A 973 35.22 -12.00 -1.34
N ASP A 974 34.25 -12.65 -1.97
CA ASP A 974 32.98 -13.06 -1.35
C ASP A 974 33.20 -14.02 -0.18
N GLN A 975 34.06 -15.02 -0.38
CA GLN A 975 34.35 -16.05 0.62
C GLN A 975 34.96 -15.45 1.89
N LEU A 976 35.94 -14.56 1.75
CA LEU A 976 36.55 -13.88 2.90
C LEU A 976 35.51 -13.04 3.65
N ARG A 977 34.67 -12.26 2.95
CA ARG A 977 33.63 -11.46 3.61
C ARG A 977 32.62 -12.33 4.37
N GLN A 978 32.18 -13.43 3.78
CA GLN A 978 31.25 -14.38 4.40
C GLN A 978 31.81 -14.95 5.71
N ILE A 979 33.07 -15.39 5.72
CA ILE A 979 33.73 -15.90 6.93
C ILE A 979 33.77 -14.82 8.03
N LEU A 980 34.13 -13.59 7.66
CA LEU A 980 34.17 -12.46 8.60
C LEU A 980 32.78 -12.11 9.14
N ALA A 981 31.75 -12.16 8.29
CA ALA A 981 30.36 -11.90 8.68
C ALA A 981 29.84 -12.95 9.66
N VAL A 982 30.14 -14.25 9.46
CA VAL A 982 29.77 -15.30 10.42
C VAL A 982 30.46 -15.06 11.76
N LYS A 983 31.76 -14.75 11.77
CA LYS A 983 32.48 -14.41 13.01
C LYS A 983 31.87 -13.20 13.72
N ALA A 984 31.42 -12.20 12.98
CA ALA A 984 30.74 -11.04 13.54
C ALA A 984 29.39 -11.41 14.20
N TYR A 985 28.62 -12.34 13.61
CA TYR A 985 27.42 -12.85 14.26
C TYR A 985 27.72 -13.64 15.53
N VAL A 986 28.72 -14.52 15.52
CA VAL A 986 29.14 -15.27 16.72
C VAL A 986 29.52 -14.31 17.84
N ASN A 987 30.36 -13.32 17.53
CA ASN A 987 30.75 -12.30 18.51
C ASN A 987 29.56 -11.52 19.06
N ARG A 988 28.60 -11.15 18.21
CA ARG A 988 27.39 -10.44 18.66
C ARG A 988 26.52 -11.33 19.56
N ALA A 989 26.34 -12.59 19.21
CA ALA A 989 25.60 -13.56 20.02
C ALA A 989 26.22 -13.68 21.42
N ASP A 990 27.55 -13.79 21.47
CA ASP A 990 28.32 -13.91 22.71
C ASP A 990 28.24 -12.65 23.57
N GLN A 991 28.40 -11.47 22.95
CA GLN A 991 28.31 -10.17 23.63
C GLN A 991 26.92 -9.91 24.23
N ASN A 992 25.87 -10.37 23.56
CA ASN A 992 24.49 -10.16 23.99
C ASN A 992 23.93 -11.31 24.84
N TYR A 993 24.73 -12.36 25.11
CA TYR A 993 24.29 -13.58 25.80
C TYR A 993 23.06 -14.23 25.13
N GLN A 994 23.01 -14.25 23.80
CA GLN A 994 21.92 -14.81 23.00
C GLN A 994 22.38 -16.05 22.23
N MET A 995 21.46 -16.98 21.98
CA MET A 995 21.72 -18.09 21.05
C MET A 995 21.92 -17.54 19.64
N LEU A 996 22.90 -18.09 18.90
CA LEU A 996 23.23 -17.65 17.54
C LEU A 996 22.02 -17.78 16.60
N GLU A 997 21.28 -18.87 16.77
CA GLU A 997 20.07 -19.23 16.05
C GLU A 997 18.92 -18.24 16.29
N ASN A 998 18.97 -17.45 17.37
CA ASN A 998 17.99 -16.40 17.60
C ASN A 998 18.27 -15.20 16.71
N ILE A 999 19.53 -14.96 16.35
CA ILE A 999 19.95 -13.75 15.63
C ILE A 999 20.25 -13.95 14.15
N CYS A 1000 20.56 -15.17 13.73
CA CYS A 1000 20.76 -15.56 12.33
C CYS A 1000 20.34 -17.02 12.10
N CYS A 1001 20.46 -17.52 10.86
CA CYS A 1001 20.05 -18.88 10.49
C CYS A 1001 21.15 -19.95 10.66
N PHE A 1002 22.27 -19.63 11.31
CA PHE A 1002 23.36 -20.58 11.55
C PHE A 1002 23.15 -21.36 12.84
N PHE A 1003 23.37 -22.68 12.81
CA PHE A 1003 23.36 -23.53 13.99
C PHE A 1003 24.74 -23.50 14.67
N ARG A 1004 24.79 -23.12 15.95
CA ARG A 1004 26.02 -22.81 16.69
C ARG A 1004 26.99 -23.99 16.75
N GLU A 1005 26.49 -25.18 17.06
CA GLU A 1005 27.33 -26.39 17.14
C GLU A 1005 28.01 -26.72 15.80
N ASN A 1006 27.34 -26.44 14.68
CA ASN A 1006 27.91 -26.66 13.36
C ASN A 1006 28.92 -25.56 12.96
N ILE A 1007 28.74 -24.34 13.46
CA ILE A 1007 29.75 -23.28 13.35
C ILE A 1007 30.99 -23.61 14.18
N GLU A 1008 30.85 -24.15 15.39
CA GLU A 1008 31.99 -24.59 16.20
C GLU A 1008 32.79 -25.72 15.53
N PHE A 1009 32.10 -26.58 14.77
CA PHE A 1009 32.74 -27.61 13.95
C PHE A 1009 33.32 -27.07 12.62
N THR A 1010 32.94 -25.85 12.24
CA THR A 1010 33.46 -25.14 11.08
C THR A 1010 34.67 -24.31 11.51
N ASP A 1011 35.88 -24.75 11.19
CA ASP A 1011 37.13 -24.03 11.52
C ASP A 1011 37.28 -22.72 10.72
N LEU A 1012 36.53 -21.69 11.11
CA LEU A 1012 36.44 -20.39 10.44
C LEU A 1012 37.80 -19.68 10.43
N ASP A 1013 38.62 -19.85 11.47
CA ASP A 1013 39.94 -19.23 11.56
C ASP A 1013 40.92 -19.83 10.54
N SER A 1014 40.92 -21.16 10.40
CA SER A 1014 41.70 -21.85 9.38
C SER A 1014 41.22 -21.48 7.98
N MET A 1015 39.90 -21.41 7.75
CA MET A 1015 39.31 -20.97 6.48
C MET A 1015 39.73 -19.53 6.13
N GLU A 1016 39.65 -18.60 7.08
CA GLU A 1016 40.06 -17.20 6.88
C GLU A 1016 41.55 -17.12 6.53
N LYS A 1017 42.40 -17.75 7.33
CA LYS A 1017 43.86 -17.74 7.15
C LYS A 1017 44.27 -18.35 5.80
N LYS A 1018 43.63 -19.46 5.42
CA LYS A 1018 43.83 -20.10 4.12
C LYS A 1018 43.45 -19.15 2.98
N ARG A 1019 42.25 -18.56 3.04
CA ARG A 1019 41.77 -17.68 1.96
C ARG A 1019 42.61 -16.42 1.81
N ARG A 1020 43.03 -15.79 2.92
CA ARG A 1020 43.95 -14.65 2.88
C ARG A 1020 45.29 -14.98 2.21
N ARG A 1021 45.86 -16.16 2.48
CA ARG A 1021 47.08 -16.65 1.82
C ARG A 1021 46.87 -16.87 0.32
N GLU A 1022 45.74 -17.46 -0.07
CA GLU A 1022 45.39 -17.65 -1.49
C GLU A 1022 45.29 -16.30 -2.23
N LEU A 1023 44.62 -15.30 -1.65
CA LEU A 1023 44.50 -13.96 -2.23
C LEU A 1023 45.86 -13.24 -2.33
N GLN A 1024 46.72 -13.39 -1.31
CA GLN A 1024 48.08 -12.84 -1.33
C GLN A 1024 48.92 -13.48 -2.45
N ASN A 1025 48.79 -14.80 -2.64
CA ASN A 1025 49.50 -15.51 -3.70
C ASN A 1025 48.94 -15.19 -5.10
N ALA A 1026 47.64 -14.93 -5.22
CA ALA A 1026 46.99 -14.55 -6.46
C ALA A 1026 47.36 -13.12 -6.89
N GLY A 1027 47.53 -12.18 -5.95
CA GLY A 1027 47.99 -10.82 -6.25
C GLY A 1027 49.48 -10.71 -6.62
N ASN A 1028 50.26 -11.76 -6.37
CA ASN A 1028 51.68 -11.86 -6.74
C ASN A 1028 51.91 -12.55 -8.11
N LYS A 1029 50.86 -13.07 -8.74
CA LYS A 1029 50.84 -13.64 -10.10
C LYS A 1029 50.12 -12.68 -11.03
#